data_AF-A0A942NQW8-F1
#
_entry.id   AF-A0A942NQW8-F1
#
_cell.length_a   1.000
_cell.length_b   1.000
_cell.length_c   1.000
_cell.angle_alpha   90.00
_cell.angle_beta   90.00
_cell.angle_gamma   90.00
#
_symmetry.space_group_name_H-M   'P 1'
#
loop_
_entity.id
_entity.type
_entity.pdbx_description
1 polymer ?
#
loop_
_entity_poly.entity_id
_entity_poly.type
_entity_poly.pdbx_seq_one_letter_code
_entity_poly.pdbx_strand_id
1 'polypeptide(L)'
;MNFRNFILTVSVLLLIGLNASAKKVTMPEAEKVAKNFMYERINQYGQGIRYQDVVIAESWEVASSYFVFNLNEGWVIVAARDERQPIIGYGYEGKFPRPEQLNYNTNSWLTTFIDEKDFILANQPAVDAATTQMWNHLLTSDINTLETREMKDVTTPLLTIMWNQDSPYNLMCPEDAAGPGGHVYVGCVATAMSMIMYYWRYPLQGLGSYSYYQSPYGIISANFGETFYNWDGMQDEIETENPWDIAEIGFHAAVSVTMNFGPDGSGSYSYTVPAALKNRFRYGSSTQYLEKSSYNVTQWENMLQEQITNHYPVYYSGQGTGGGHAFVCDGFEGMNYYHFNFGWSGSGNGWFNLQNVGGFSGSQAMVRNIIPGDADYPYVANGQNVLTSRSGSFTDGSGPVEDYPSGMDASWLISPQSETDSVKTITLSFVEMNTAASDYIRVYNGTSTSDPMVGEFSGTNIPASITVQNNHMLVTFNSSSSAAGFKAEYKSTSPTWCNSSTVITAPYGSFNDGSMSFDYNNLTTCVFILQVPEAIKYHLSFDSFSTEANKDLLKIYNGSNQLLATLSGTEIPAPITVNSSSVFMTWSTNNTIRDHGWQISYEVDGVGLDENHIFEQLNVYPNPANETVNIGFHVQQQQNVTMSVVSLSGQEIYREQLNSFKGDYRRTLQLDEAVKGVYLLKLQSDAGLSTRKIVVN
;
A
#
# COMPACT_ATOMS: atom_id res chain seq x y z
N MET A 1 -61.38 58.51 -63.96
CA MET A 1 -61.73 57.17 -64.47
C MET A 1 -60.55 56.24 -64.17
N ASN A 2 -60.75 55.28 -63.26
CA ASN A 2 -60.08 53.98 -63.10
C ASN A 2 -58.53 53.81 -63.17
N PHE A 3 -57.96 53.49 -61.99
CA PHE A 3 -57.15 52.29 -61.65
C PHE A 3 -56.23 51.64 -62.71
N ARG A 4 -54.93 51.49 -62.38
CA ARG A 4 -54.28 50.21 -62.00
C ARG A 4 -52.76 50.32 -61.75
N ASN A 5 -52.40 50.09 -60.49
CA ASN A 5 -51.27 49.33 -59.92
C ASN A 5 -50.00 49.13 -60.76
N PHE A 6 -48.92 49.82 -60.35
CA PHE A 6 -47.54 49.40 -60.57
C PHE A 6 -47.14 48.49 -59.38
N ILE A 7 -46.87 47.21 -59.65
CA ILE A 7 -46.30 46.29 -58.66
C ILE A 7 -44.79 46.54 -58.63
N LEU A 8 -44.30 47.04 -57.49
CA LEU A 8 -42.88 47.15 -57.18
C LEU A 8 -42.52 45.92 -56.33
N THR A 9 -41.91 44.91 -56.94
CA THR A 9 -41.41 43.73 -56.23
C THR A 9 -40.11 44.11 -55.52
N VAL A 10 -40.21 44.54 -54.26
CA VAL A 10 -39.06 44.65 -53.36
C VAL A 10 -38.78 43.25 -52.81
N SER A 11 -37.75 42.60 -53.34
CA SER A 11 -37.17 41.39 -52.75
C SER A 11 -36.48 41.76 -51.45
N VAL A 12 -37.21 41.72 -50.34
CA VAL A 12 -36.61 41.71 -49.00
C VAL A 12 -36.00 40.32 -48.81
N LEU A 13 -34.69 40.21 -49.03
CA LEU A 13 -33.87 39.13 -48.50
C LEU A 13 -33.88 39.27 -46.97
N LEU A 14 -34.88 38.66 -46.32
CA LEU A 14 -34.82 38.38 -44.89
C LEU A 14 -33.75 37.30 -44.72
N LEU A 15 -32.50 37.73 -44.47
CA LEU A 15 -31.51 36.90 -43.79
C LEU A 15 -32.05 36.67 -42.37
N ILE A 16 -32.92 35.66 -42.24
CA ILE A 16 -33.20 35.04 -40.96
C ILE A 16 -31.89 34.32 -40.61
N GLY A 17 -31.02 35.01 -39.89
CA GLY A 17 -30.04 34.32 -39.06
C GLY A 17 -30.85 33.44 -38.11
N LEU A 18 -30.91 32.15 -38.43
CA LEU A 18 -31.32 31.14 -37.46
C LEU A 18 -30.27 31.18 -36.35
N ASN A 19 -30.52 32.01 -35.34
CA ASN A 19 -29.93 31.78 -34.03
C ASN A 19 -30.49 30.43 -33.59
N ALA A 20 -29.71 29.37 -33.80
CA ALA A 20 -30.00 28.07 -33.23
C ALA A 20 -30.04 28.28 -31.71
N SER A 21 -31.24 28.35 -31.14
CA SER A 21 -31.40 28.35 -29.70
C SER A 21 -30.83 27.05 -29.18
N ALA A 22 -29.77 27.18 -28.38
CA ALA A 22 -29.14 26.10 -27.67
C ALA A 22 -30.14 25.21 -26.94
N LYS A 23 -29.91 23.90 -26.97
CA LYS A 23 -30.86 22.89 -26.51
C LYS A 23 -30.28 22.10 -25.34
N LYS A 24 -31.16 21.83 -24.36
CA LYS A 24 -30.91 20.78 -23.37
C LYS A 24 -30.84 19.45 -24.10
N VAL A 25 -29.78 18.68 -23.85
CA VAL A 25 -29.58 17.33 -24.38
C VAL A 25 -30.39 16.36 -23.52
N THR A 26 -31.10 15.44 -24.16
CA THR A 26 -31.89 14.41 -23.48
C THR A 26 -31.04 13.18 -23.14
N MET A 27 -31.44 12.41 -22.13
CA MET A 27 -30.74 11.16 -21.78
C MET A 27 -30.55 10.20 -22.98
N PRO A 28 -31.56 9.93 -23.84
CA PRO A 28 -31.36 9.07 -25.01
C PRO A 28 -30.38 9.62 -26.05
N GLU A 29 -30.33 10.95 -26.22
CA GLU A 29 -29.34 11.59 -27.09
C GLU A 29 -27.93 11.44 -26.50
N ALA A 30 -27.77 11.69 -25.20
CA ALA A 30 -26.51 11.54 -24.50
C ALA A 30 -26.02 10.09 -24.46
N GLU A 31 -26.93 9.12 -24.28
CA GLU A 31 -26.62 7.69 -24.34
C GLU A 31 -26.08 7.30 -25.71
N LYS A 32 -26.73 7.78 -26.79
CA LYS A 32 -26.25 7.57 -28.16
C LYS A 32 -24.86 8.16 -28.37
N VAL A 33 -24.64 9.39 -27.93
CA VAL A 33 -23.35 10.08 -28.03
C VAL A 33 -22.26 9.32 -27.29
N ALA A 34 -22.52 8.85 -26.06
CA ALA A 34 -21.58 8.04 -25.29
C ALA A 34 -21.20 6.74 -26.03
N LYS A 35 -22.18 6.02 -26.58
CA LYS A 35 -21.95 4.77 -27.31
C LYS A 35 -21.17 5.00 -28.61
N ASN A 36 -21.58 5.98 -29.41
CA ASN A 36 -20.90 6.32 -30.66
C ASN A 36 -19.46 6.76 -30.42
N PHE A 37 -19.25 7.58 -29.39
CA PHE A 37 -17.92 8.02 -29.00
C PHE A 37 -17.02 6.84 -28.60
N MET A 38 -17.44 5.99 -27.66
CA MET A 38 -16.61 4.85 -27.22
C MET A 38 -16.33 3.86 -28.36
N TYR A 39 -17.33 3.59 -29.20
CA TYR A 39 -17.15 2.73 -30.36
C TYR A 39 -16.11 3.29 -31.34
N GLU A 40 -16.22 4.58 -31.69
CA GLU A 40 -15.27 5.24 -32.58
C GLU A 40 -13.86 5.20 -31.98
N ARG A 41 -13.77 5.63 -30.72
CA ARG A 41 -12.53 5.80 -29.97
C ARG A 41 -11.76 4.48 -29.82
N ILE A 42 -12.40 3.42 -29.32
CA ILE A 42 -11.74 2.11 -29.13
C ILE A 42 -11.27 1.54 -30.48
N ASN A 43 -12.01 1.77 -31.57
CA ASN A 43 -11.64 1.26 -32.88
C ASN A 43 -10.55 2.05 -33.59
N GLN A 44 -10.31 3.32 -33.23
CA GLN A 44 -9.14 4.08 -33.69
C GLN A 44 -7.81 3.43 -33.24
N TYR A 45 -7.82 2.63 -32.17
CA TYR A 45 -6.65 1.96 -31.60
C TYR A 45 -6.54 0.47 -31.92
N GLY A 46 -7.19 0.02 -33.01
CA GLY A 46 -6.98 -1.32 -33.56
C GLY A 46 -7.60 -2.48 -32.76
N GLN A 47 -8.43 -2.19 -31.74
CA GLN A 47 -9.09 -3.22 -30.92
C GLN A 47 -10.22 -3.95 -31.66
N GLY A 48 -10.83 -3.34 -32.70
CA GLY A 48 -11.75 -4.02 -33.61
C GLY A 48 -13.09 -4.47 -32.99
N ILE A 49 -13.58 -3.78 -31.96
CA ILE A 49 -14.84 -4.13 -31.27
C ILE A 49 -16.07 -3.87 -32.14
N ARG A 50 -17.15 -4.60 -31.92
CA ARG A 50 -18.44 -4.35 -32.61
C ARG A 50 -19.25 -3.33 -31.84
N TYR A 51 -20.03 -2.50 -32.54
CA TYR A 51 -20.88 -1.47 -31.92
C TYR A 51 -21.85 -2.03 -30.86
N GLN A 52 -22.35 -3.26 -31.07
CA GLN A 52 -23.23 -3.94 -30.12
C GLN A 52 -22.55 -4.37 -28.81
N ASP A 53 -21.23 -4.45 -28.78
CA ASP A 53 -20.45 -4.84 -27.60
C ASP A 53 -20.21 -3.63 -26.68
N VAL A 54 -20.46 -2.40 -27.15
CA VAL A 54 -20.47 -1.17 -26.35
C VAL A 54 -21.79 -1.09 -25.57
N VAL A 55 -21.78 -1.70 -24.38
CA VAL A 55 -22.96 -1.82 -23.51
C VAL A 55 -22.83 -0.89 -22.32
N ILE A 56 -23.82 -0.01 -22.13
CA ILE A 56 -23.95 0.83 -20.95
C ILE A 56 -24.58 -0.02 -19.83
N ALA A 57 -23.86 -0.18 -18.74
CA ALA A 57 -24.28 -0.92 -17.56
C ALA A 57 -25.11 -0.04 -16.62
N GLU A 58 -24.77 1.25 -16.53
CA GLU A 58 -25.36 2.18 -15.56
C GLU A 58 -25.24 3.62 -16.07
N SER A 59 -26.22 4.47 -15.75
CA SER A 59 -26.17 5.90 -16.08
C SER A 59 -26.94 6.77 -15.09
N TRP A 60 -26.54 8.04 -14.98
CA TRP A 60 -27.22 9.05 -14.18
C TRP A 60 -26.97 10.48 -14.70
N GLU A 61 -27.85 11.41 -14.33
CA GLU A 61 -27.72 12.86 -14.59
C GLU A 61 -27.24 13.56 -13.32
N VAL A 62 -26.32 14.52 -13.46
CA VAL A 62 -25.83 15.34 -12.34
C VAL A 62 -26.18 16.81 -12.59
N ALA A 63 -26.99 17.38 -11.69
CA ALA A 63 -27.36 18.80 -11.63
C ALA A 63 -27.85 19.42 -12.96
N SER A 64 -28.38 18.61 -13.88
CA SER A 64 -28.67 19.00 -15.28
C SER A 64 -27.49 19.67 -16.00
N SER A 65 -26.27 19.35 -15.58
CA SER A 65 -25.02 19.82 -16.18
C SER A 65 -24.42 18.76 -17.10
N TYR A 66 -24.37 17.51 -16.65
CA TYR A 66 -23.81 16.40 -17.42
C TYR A 66 -24.47 15.07 -17.05
N PHE A 67 -24.23 14.08 -17.91
CA PHE A 67 -24.62 12.68 -17.74
C PHE A 67 -23.35 11.84 -17.59
N VAL A 68 -23.42 10.79 -16.76
CA VAL A 68 -22.36 9.79 -16.66
C VAL A 68 -22.91 8.46 -17.13
N PHE A 69 -22.13 7.76 -17.96
CA PHE A 69 -22.42 6.43 -18.47
C PHE A 69 -21.26 5.50 -18.11
N ASN A 70 -21.51 4.55 -17.23
CA ASN A 70 -20.60 3.44 -16.98
C ASN A 70 -20.92 2.33 -17.97
N LEU A 71 -19.91 1.93 -18.75
CA LEU A 71 -19.99 0.79 -19.65
C LEU A 71 -19.60 -0.49 -18.90
N ASN A 72 -19.70 -1.64 -19.58
CA ASN A 72 -19.10 -2.87 -19.06
C ASN A 72 -17.58 -2.72 -18.89
N GLU A 73 -16.95 -1.98 -19.79
CA GLU A 73 -15.52 -1.63 -19.77
C GLU A 73 -15.39 -0.13 -20.04
N GLY A 74 -14.98 0.63 -19.02
CA GLY A 74 -14.79 2.07 -19.11
C GLY A 74 -16.05 2.90 -18.84
N TRP A 75 -15.94 4.21 -19.05
CA TRP A 75 -16.98 5.17 -18.71
C TRP A 75 -16.87 6.45 -19.56
N VAL A 76 -17.98 7.19 -19.69
CA VAL A 76 -18.07 8.46 -20.42
C VAL A 76 -18.91 9.47 -19.67
N ILE A 77 -18.45 10.72 -19.66
CA ILE A 77 -19.20 11.88 -19.17
C ILE A 77 -19.60 12.72 -20.39
N VAL A 78 -20.92 12.88 -20.58
CA VAL A 78 -21.50 13.63 -21.70
C VAL A 78 -22.15 14.91 -21.18
N ALA A 79 -21.91 16.05 -21.85
CA ALA A 79 -22.53 17.31 -21.49
C ALA A 79 -24.06 17.25 -21.66
N ALA A 80 -24.82 17.85 -20.73
CA ALA A 80 -26.28 17.92 -20.81
C ALA A 80 -26.80 19.08 -21.69
N ARG A 81 -25.89 19.74 -22.40
CA ARG A 81 -26.07 21.04 -23.06
C ARG A 81 -25.20 21.11 -24.31
N ASP A 82 -25.77 21.51 -25.43
CA ASP A 82 -25.09 21.53 -26.73
C ASP A 82 -24.19 22.76 -26.95
N GLU A 83 -24.18 23.71 -26.00
CA GLU A 83 -23.23 24.82 -25.99
C GLU A 83 -21.80 24.42 -25.61
N ARG A 84 -21.62 23.22 -25.06
CA ARG A 84 -20.32 22.62 -24.71
C ARG A 84 -20.01 21.48 -25.66
N GLN A 85 -18.73 21.15 -25.85
CA GLN A 85 -18.30 19.89 -26.45
C GLN A 85 -19.04 18.69 -25.83
N PRO A 86 -19.46 17.71 -26.65
CA PRO A 86 -20.30 16.61 -26.20
C PRO A 86 -19.66 15.75 -25.11
N ILE A 87 -18.37 15.46 -25.22
CA ILE A 87 -17.67 14.56 -24.30
C ILE A 87 -16.78 15.36 -23.38
N ILE A 88 -17.15 15.42 -22.10
CA ILE A 88 -16.42 16.10 -21.03
C ILE A 88 -15.18 15.30 -20.65
N GLY A 89 -15.36 14.00 -20.44
CA GLY A 89 -14.26 13.08 -20.15
C GLY A 89 -14.67 11.62 -20.26
N TYR A 90 -13.69 10.73 -20.25
CA TYR A 90 -13.89 9.29 -20.41
C TYR A 90 -12.71 8.51 -19.82
N GLY A 91 -12.94 7.21 -19.61
CA GLY A 91 -11.90 6.23 -19.29
C GLY A 91 -12.13 4.94 -20.05
N TYR A 92 -11.04 4.28 -20.45
CA TYR A 92 -11.09 2.98 -21.14
C TYR A 92 -11.41 1.81 -20.21
N GLU A 93 -11.13 1.98 -18.92
CA GLU A 93 -11.23 0.93 -17.91
C GLU A 93 -11.97 1.43 -16.66
N GLY A 94 -12.35 0.46 -15.83
CA GLY A 94 -13.02 0.74 -14.55
C GLY A 94 -14.40 1.37 -14.71
N LYS A 95 -14.84 2.05 -13.66
CA LYS A 95 -16.12 2.74 -13.58
C LYS A 95 -15.93 4.11 -12.96
N PHE A 96 -16.67 5.09 -13.45
CA PHE A 96 -16.72 6.39 -12.82
C PHE A 96 -17.52 6.29 -11.51
N PRO A 97 -17.03 6.88 -10.39
CA PRO A 97 -17.70 6.84 -9.11
C PRO A 97 -19.04 7.60 -9.13
N ARG A 98 -20.01 7.11 -8.35
CA ARG A 98 -21.28 7.81 -8.13
C ARG A 98 -21.06 9.11 -7.34
N PRO A 99 -21.95 10.11 -7.42
CA PRO A 99 -21.77 11.39 -6.73
C PRO A 99 -21.49 11.27 -5.22
N GLU A 100 -22.13 10.33 -4.55
CA GLU A 100 -21.94 10.03 -3.13
C GLU A 100 -20.61 9.33 -2.79
N GLN A 101 -19.86 8.89 -3.80
CA GLN A 101 -18.57 8.21 -3.71
C GLN A 101 -17.41 9.05 -4.27
N LEU A 102 -17.69 10.26 -4.77
CA LEU A 102 -16.66 11.12 -5.34
C LEU A 102 -15.69 11.56 -4.23
N ASN A 103 -14.40 11.38 -4.49
CA ASN A 103 -13.37 12.01 -3.70
C ASN A 103 -13.38 13.54 -3.89
N TYR A 104 -12.73 14.26 -2.98
CA TYR A 104 -12.74 15.72 -2.97
C TYR A 104 -12.19 16.34 -4.27
N ASN A 105 -11.07 15.85 -4.81
CA ASN A 105 -10.44 16.42 -6.00
C ASN A 105 -11.33 16.25 -7.24
N THR A 106 -11.82 15.03 -7.47
CA THR A 106 -12.71 14.73 -8.59
C THR A 106 -14.03 15.49 -8.45
N ASN A 107 -14.63 15.53 -7.25
CA ASN A 107 -15.84 16.31 -7.02
C ASN A 107 -15.63 17.81 -7.30
N SER A 108 -14.51 18.37 -6.84
CA SER A 108 -14.18 19.77 -7.08
C SER A 108 -13.96 20.05 -8.56
N TRP A 109 -13.32 19.14 -9.30
CA TRP A 109 -13.16 19.25 -10.75
C TRP A 109 -14.52 19.22 -11.46
N LEU A 110 -15.38 18.27 -11.11
CA LEU A 110 -16.71 18.13 -11.74
C LEU A 110 -17.66 19.29 -11.40
N THR A 111 -17.52 19.90 -10.22
CA THR A 111 -18.30 21.09 -9.82
C THR A 111 -18.08 22.24 -10.80
N THR A 112 -16.89 22.33 -11.41
CA THR A 112 -16.63 23.36 -12.44
C THR A 112 -17.58 23.24 -13.62
N PHE A 113 -18.00 22.04 -14.00
CA PHE A 113 -18.96 21.85 -15.09
C PHE A 113 -20.37 22.28 -14.69
N ILE A 114 -20.71 22.25 -13.40
CA ILE A 114 -21.97 22.80 -12.88
C ILE A 114 -21.93 24.34 -12.94
N ASP A 115 -20.82 24.95 -12.53
CA ASP A 115 -20.62 26.41 -12.59
C ASP A 115 -20.65 26.91 -14.04
N GLU A 116 -20.04 26.19 -14.97
CA GLU A 116 -20.06 26.50 -16.40
C GLU A 116 -21.47 26.41 -17.00
N LYS A 117 -22.29 25.44 -16.57
CA LYS A 117 -23.72 25.40 -16.92
C LYS A 117 -24.44 26.67 -16.45
N ASP A 118 -24.22 27.11 -15.22
CA ASP A 118 -24.85 28.31 -14.68
C ASP A 118 -24.41 29.57 -15.43
N PHE A 119 -23.14 29.64 -15.83
CA PHE A 119 -22.65 30.71 -16.68
C PHE A 119 -23.31 30.71 -18.07
N ILE A 120 -23.42 29.54 -18.73
CA ILE A 120 -24.09 29.41 -20.02
C ILE A 120 -25.53 29.92 -19.93
N LEU A 121 -26.27 29.51 -18.89
CA LEU A 121 -27.65 29.94 -18.65
C LEU A 121 -27.77 31.45 -18.45
N ALA A 122 -26.82 32.06 -17.76
CA ALA A 122 -26.83 33.50 -17.46
C ALA A 122 -26.37 34.37 -18.64
N ASN A 123 -25.44 33.89 -19.47
CA ASN A 123 -24.71 34.72 -20.43
C ASN A 123 -24.94 34.35 -21.91
N GLN A 124 -25.48 33.16 -22.20
CA GLN A 124 -25.74 32.67 -23.55
C GLN A 124 -24.52 32.85 -24.49
N PRO A 125 -23.36 32.28 -24.15
CA PRO A 125 -22.15 32.41 -24.95
C PRO A 125 -22.37 31.83 -26.35
N ALA A 126 -21.62 32.36 -27.34
CA ALA A 126 -21.67 31.82 -28.69
C ALA A 126 -21.09 30.40 -28.72
N VAL A 127 -21.79 29.47 -29.37
CA VAL A 127 -21.32 28.11 -29.59
C VAL A 127 -20.37 28.10 -30.79
N ASP A 128 -19.17 27.58 -30.60
CA ASP A 128 -18.21 27.48 -31.70
C ASP A 128 -18.65 26.40 -32.73
N ALA A 129 -18.26 26.58 -33.98
CA ALA A 129 -18.68 25.70 -35.07
C ALA A 129 -18.14 24.26 -34.91
N ALA A 130 -16.99 24.09 -34.26
CA ALA A 130 -16.39 22.78 -34.04
C ALA A 130 -17.21 21.97 -33.02
N THR A 131 -17.67 22.60 -31.94
CA THR A 131 -18.59 22.02 -30.95
C THR A 131 -19.87 21.53 -31.62
N THR A 132 -20.48 22.36 -32.48
CA THR A 132 -21.68 21.96 -33.24
C THR A 132 -21.40 20.77 -34.17
N GLN A 133 -20.24 20.74 -34.83
CA GLN A 133 -19.83 19.64 -35.69
C GLN A 133 -19.62 18.34 -34.90
N MET A 134 -19.00 18.40 -33.72
CA MET A 134 -18.81 17.24 -32.84
C MET A 134 -20.14 16.63 -32.40
N TRP A 135 -21.12 17.45 -32.03
CA TRP A 135 -22.48 16.97 -31.71
C TRP A 135 -23.14 16.28 -32.89
N ASN A 136 -23.13 16.91 -34.06
CA ASN A 136 -23.75 16.34 -35.27
C ASN A 136 -23.10 15.01 -35.66
N HIS A 137 -21.78 14.92 -35.51
CA HIS A 137 -21.01 13.70 -35.76
C HIS A 137 -21.41 12.58 -34.81
N LEU A 138 -21.44 12.83 -33.50
CA LEU A 138 -21.73 11.80 -32.49
C LEU A 138 -23.23 11.48 -32.32
N LEU A 139 -24.14 12.33 -32.81
CA LEU A 139 -25.59 12.05 -32.80
C LEU A 139 -26.05 11.17 -33.97
N THR A 140 -25.15 10.83 -34.90
CA THR A 140 -25.44 9.98 -36.07
C THR A 140 -26.06 8.63 -35.68
N SER A 141 -26.94 8.13 -36.55
CA SER A 141 -27.45 6.75 -36.46
C SER A 141 -26.77 5.82 -37.48
N ASP A 142 -25.97 6.36 -38.40
CA ASP A 142 -25.17 5.59 -39.34
C ASP A 142 -23.76 5.42 -38.79
N ILE A 143 -23.49 4.26 -38.18
CA ILE A 143 -22.20 3.97 -37.55
C ILE A 143 -21.03 3.98 -38.54
N ASN A 144 -21.28 3.87 -39.85
CA ASN A 144 -20.23 3.89 -40.87
C ASN A 144 -19.65 5.30 -41.09
N THR A 145 -20.30 6.35 -40.58
CA THR A 145 -19.77 7.71 -40.63
C THR A 145 -18.77 8.01 -39.53
N LEU A 146 -18.58 7.09 -38.57
CA LEU A 146 -17.63 7.25 -37.47
C LEU A 146 -16.19 6.95 -37.94
N GLU A 147 -15.25 7.77 -37.51
CA GLU A 147 -13.85 7.74 -37.93
C GLU A 147 -13.08 6.65 -37.19
N THR A 148 -13.02 5.43 -37.72
CA THR A 148 -12.41 4.26 -37.04
C THR A 148 -11.00 3.90 -37.54
N ARG A 149 -10.38 4.73 -38.38
CA ARG A 149 -9.15 4.36 -39.13
C ARG A 149 -7.99 5.35 -39.08
N GLU A 150 -8.04 6.39 -38.25
CA GLU A 150 -6.88 7.25 -38.00
C GLU A 150 -6.28 6.95 -36.62
N MET A 151 -4.98 6.63 -36.59
CA MET A 151 -4.19 6.69 -35.35
C MET A 151 -3.88 8.17 -35.09
N LYS A 152 -4.67 8.82 -34.23
CA LYS A 152 -4.29 10.13 -33.68
C LYS A 152 -3.20 9.91 -32.63
N ASP A 153 -2.33 10.91 -32.43
CA ASP A 153 -1.28 10.86 -31.41
C ASP A 153 -1.91 10.56 -30.04
N VAL A 154 -1.56 9.40 -29.48
CA VAL A 154 -1.93 8.99 -28.12
C VAL A 154 -0.67 8.67 -27.38
N THR A 155 -0.49 9.37 -26.27
CA THR A 155 0.49 8.98 -25.27
C THR A 155 -0.20 8.06 -24.28
N THR A 156 0.37 6.90 -23.97
CA THR A 156 -0.02 6.17 -22.75
C THR A 156 0.21 7.09 -21.54
N PRO A 157 -0.68 7.10 -20.52
CA PRO A 157 -0.42 7.82 -19.28
C PRO A 157 0.97 7.47 -18.73
N LEU A 158 1.78 8.50 -18.45
CA LEU A 158 3.15 8.36 -17.99
C LEU A 158 3.23 7.77 -16.57
N LEU A 159 2.21 7.98 -15.74
CA LEU A 159 2.18 7.46 -14.38
C LEU A 159 1.36 6.18 -14.31
N THR A 160 1.99 5.12 -13.82
CA THR A 160 1.32 3.91 -13.34
C THR A 160 0.88 4.03 -11.87
N ILE A 161 1.38 5.06 -11.17
CA ILE A 161 1.23 5.30 -9.73
C ILE A 161 -0.21 5.67 -9.37
N MET A 162 -0.78 5.05 -8.33
CA MET A 162 -2.15 5.27 -7.86
C MET A 162 -2.19 5.70 -6.39
N TRP A 163 -1.38 6.69 -6.02
CA TRP A 163 -1.31 7.16 -4.63
C TRP A 163 -2.55 7.93 -4.17
N ASN A 164 -2.70 8.04 -2.85
CA ASN A 164 -3.83 8.69 -2.18
C ASN A 164 -3.32 9.69 -1.13
N GLN A 165 -4.22 10.21 -0.30
CA GLN A 165 -3.97 11.23 0.72
C GLN A 165 -4.39 10.81 2.13
N ASP A 166 -5.17 9.74 2.24
CA ASP A 166 -5.67 9.18 3.50
C ASP A 166 -4.77 8.03 3.98
N SER A 167 -5.23 7.29 4.98
CA SER A 167 -4.46 6.18 5.55
C SER A 167 -4.27 5.05 4.53
N PRO A 168 -3.05 4.50 4.37
CA PRO A 168 -1.86 4.73 5.19
C PRO A 168 -0.86 5.78 4.66
N TYR A 169 -1.18 6.52 3.59
CA TYR A 169 -0.30 7.58 3.03
C TYR A 169 -0.04 8.72 4.04
N ASN A 170 -0.96 8.95 4.97
CA ASN A 170 -0.89 10.02 5.95
C ASN A 170 -0.30 9.61 7.32
N LEU A 171 0.28 8.42 7.46
CA LEU A 171 0.76 7.91 8.76
C LEU A 171 1.80 8.82 9.45
N MET A 172 2.56 9.60 8.69
CA MET A 172 3.53 10.56 9.23
C MET A 172 2.98 11.99 9.38
N CYS A 173 1.73 12.22 8.96
CA CYS A 173 1.05 13.50 9.18
C CYS A 173 0.58 13.62 10.64
N PRO A 174 0.26 14.83 11.12
CA PRO A 174 -0.23 15.02 12.49
C PRO A 174 -1.40 14.10 12.88
N GLU A 175 -1.34 13.55 14.09
CA GLU A 175 -2.44 12.77 14.67
C GLU A 175 -3.68 13.66 14.88
N ASP A 176 -4.83 13.15 14.44
CA ASP A 176 -6.14 13.74 14.67
C ASP A 176 -7.21 12.64 14.61
N ALA A 177 -7.93 12.43 15.71
CA ALA A 177 -8.94 11.39 15.80
C ALA A 177 -10.13 11.57 14.84
N ALA A 178 -10.34 12.78 14.32
CA ALA A 178 -11.35 13.06 13.31
C ALA A 178 -10.87 12.76 11.87
N GLY A 179 -9.54 12.64 11.67
CA GLY A 179 -8.95 12.37 10.37
C GLY A 179 -8.92 10.87 10.02
N PRO A 180 -8.74 10.53 8.73
CA PRO A 180 -8.70 9.15 8.29
C PRO A 180 -7.51 8.40 8.90
N GLY A 181 -7.78 7.21 9.45
CA GLY A 181 -6.77 6.39 10.13
C GLY A 181 -6.19 7.03 11.40
N GLY A 182 -6.82 8.07 11.95
CA GLY A 182 -6.34 8.78 13.13
C GLY A 182 -5.32 9.89 12.84
N HIS A 183 -5.17 10.27 11.57
CA HIS A 183 -4.27 11.34 11.14
C HIS A 183 -4.97 12.29 10.16
N VAL A 184 -4.52 13.55 10.10
CA VAL A 184 -4.94 14.51 9.07
C VAL A 184 -4.54 14.05 7.66
N TYR A 185 -5.19 14.57 6.61
CA TYR A 185 -4.84 14.22 5.23
C TYR A 185 -3.44 14.72 4.83
N VAL A 186 -2.75 14.02 3.92
CA VAL A 186 -1.50 14.50 3.29
C VAL A 186 -1.71 15.82 2.54
N GLY A 187 -2.81 15.91 1.79
CA GLY A 187 -3.20 17.07 1.00
C GLY A 187 -2.82 16.97 -0.48
N CYS A 188 -3.72 17.42 -1.35
CA CYS A 188 -3.65 17.19 -2.80
C CYS A 188 -2.37 17.73 -3.45
N VAL A 189 -1.88 18.88 -2.96
CA VAL A 189 -0.63 19.49 -3.44
C VAL A 189 0.56 18.57 -3.19
N ALA A 190 0.65 18.01 -1.98
CA ALA A 190 1.74 17.14 -1.58
C ALA A 190 1.65 15.78 -2.29
N THR A 191 0.46 15.20 -2.42
CA THR A 191 0.26 13.95 -3.16
C THR A 191 0.64 14.10 -4.63
N ALA A 192 0.22 15.17 -5.32
CA ALA A 192 0.61 15.43 -6.71
C ALA A 192 2.14 15.60 -6.87
N MET A 193 2.78 16.33 -5.94
CA MET A 193 4.25 16.44 -5.92
C MET A 193 4.91 15.07 -5.74
N SER A 194 4.41 14.27 -4.80
CA SER A 194 5.01 12.99 -4.42
C SER A 194 4.91 11.95 -5.54
N MET A 195 3.77 11.89 -6.25
CA MET A 195 3.62 11.04 -7.44
C MET A 195 4.62 11.42 -8.54
N ILE A 196 4.83 12.72 -8.80
CA ILE A 196 5.84 13.16 -9.77
C ILE A 196 7.26 12.83 -9.29
N MET A 197 7.56 12.99 -8.00
CA MET A 197 8.88 12.63 -7.46
C MET A 197 9.17 11.13 -7.55
N TYR A 198 8.17 10.28 -7.30
CA TYR A 198 8.30 8.83 -7.45
C TYR A 198 8.43 8.39 -8.92
N TYR A 199 7.74 9.05 -9.86
CA TYR A 199 7.95 8.84 -11.30
C TYR A 199 9.43 9.04 -11.69
N TRP A 200 10.06 10.08 -11.14
CA TRP A 200 11.49 10.33 -11.36
C TRP A 200 12.41 9.48 -10.48
N ARG A 201 11.91 8.86 -9.40
CA ARG A 201 12.70 8.28 -8.31
C ARG A 201 13.81 9.25 -7.85
N TYR A 202 13.44 10.51 -7.61
CA TYR A 202 14.37 11.60 -7.34
C TYR A 202 13.82 12.60 -6.29
N PRO A 203 14.67 13.15 -5.40
CA PRO A 203 16.11 12.91 -5.25
C PRO A 203 16.42 11.69 -4.38
N LEU A 204 17.67 11.20 -4.38
CA LEU A 204 18.12 10.23 -3.37
C LEU A 204 18.23 10.85 -1.97
N GLN A 205 18.55 12.14 -1.89
CA GLN A 205 18.65 12.89 -0.64
C GLN A 205 18.11 14.31 -0.83
N GLY A 206 17.32 14.79 0.12
CA GLY A 206 16.79 16.15 0.08
C GLY A 206 17.83 17.24 0.40
N LEU A 207 17.35 18.46 0.67
CA LEU A 207 18.17 19.64 0.95
C LEU A 207 17.64 20.49 2.11
N GLY A 208 18.46 20.60 3.15
CA GLY A 208 18.21 21.44 4.32
C GLY A 208 17.01 20.97 5.16
N SER A 209 16.50 21.84 6.03
CA SER A 209 15.33 21.57 6.86
C SER A 209 14.33 22.71 6.78
N TYR A 210 13.09 22.43 7.18
CA TYR A 210 12.04 23.43 7.29
C TYR A 210 11.09 23.09 8.43
N SER A 211 10.65 24.11 9.16
CA SER A 211 9.70 23.97 10.26
C SER A 211 8.78 25.18 10.31
N TYR A 212 7.53 24.96 10.72
CA TYR A 212 6.55 26.02 10.94
C TYR A 212 5.57 25.60 12.04
N TYR A 213 4.94 26.59 12.67
CA TYR A 213 3.90 26.34 13.65
C TYR A 213 2.53 26.27 12.96
N GLN A 214 1.74 25.26 13.29
CA GLN A 214 0.36 25.13 12.87
C GLN A 214 -0.54 24.79 14.06
N SER A 215 -1.58 25.60 14.29
CA SER A 215 -2.62 25.26 15.26
C SER A 215 -3.60 24.25 14.65
N PRO A 216 -4.09 23.24 15.40
CA PRO A 216 -3.76 22.88 16.79
C PRO A 216 -2.55 21.94 16.95
N TYR A 217 -1.89 21.53 15.86
CA TYR A 217 -0.89 20.45 15.83
C TYR A 217 0.51 20.81 16.34
N GLY A 218 0.80 22.08 16.62
CA GLY A 218 2.09 22.53 17.14
C GLY A 218 3.14 22.77 16.07
N ILE A 219 4.40 22.44 16.35
CA ILE A 219 5.50 22.63 15.41
C ILE A 219 5.56 21.44 14.47
N ILE A 220 5.43 21.70 13.18
CA ILE A 220 5.62 20.74 12.11
C ILE A 220 7.01 20.94 11.51
N SER A 221 7.76 19.86 11.27
CA SER A 221 9.13 19.94 10.79
C SER A 221 9.55 18.73 9.95
N ALA A 222 10.42 18.95 8.97
CA ALA A 222 11.09 17.91 8.20
C ALA A 222 12.56 18.29 7.95
N ASN A 223 13.46 17.32 8.06
CA ASN A 223 14.88 17.49 7.76
C ASN A 223 15.28 16.78 6.45
N PHE A 224 14.94 17.41 5.33
CA PHE A 224 15.23 16.89 3.99
C PHE A 224 16.72 16.58 3.77
N GLY A 225 17.62 17.36 4.38
CA GLY A 225 19.07 17.19 4.23
C GLY A 225 19.62 15.96 4.97
N GLU A 226 18.89 15.38 5.91
CA GLU A 226 19.26 14.14 6.61
C GLU A 226 18.49 12.92 6.10
N THR A 227 17.40 13.12 5.35
CA THR A 227 16.60 12.04 4.76
C THR A 227 17.16 11.56 3.44
N PHE A 228 17.37 10.24 3.36
CA PHE A 228 17.60 9.52 2.12
C PHE A 228 16.32 8.80 1.72
N TYR A 229 15.76 9.13 0.55
CA TYR A 229 14.50 8.57 0.10
C TYR A 229 14.71 7.19 -0.51
N ASN A 230 14.17 6.16 0.13
CA ASN A 230 14.22 4.78 -0.33
C ASN A 230 13.14 4.53 -1.39
N TRP A 231 13.38 4.98 -2.63
CA TRP A 231 12.46 4.73 -3.75
C TRP A 231 12.22 3.25 -4.01
N ASP A 232 13.20 2.39 -3.67
CA ASP A 232 13.10 0.94 -3.83
C ASP A 232 12.16 0.28 -2.82
N GLY A 233 11.85 0.95 -1.71
CA GLY A 233 10.83 0.53 -0.76
C GLY A 233 9.41 1.03 -1.10
N MET A 234 9.24 1.77 -2.19
CA MET A 234 7.95 2.31 -2.63
C MET A 234 7.36 1.49 -3.78
N GLN A 235 6.03 1.52 -3.91
CA GLN A 235 5.23 0.86 -4.94
C GLN A 235 4.18 1.82 -5.52
N ASP A 236 3.53 1.43 -6.61
CA ASP A 236 2.46 2.19 -7.25
C ASP A 236 1.19 2.29 -6.41
N GLU A 237 0.98 1.31 -5.53
CA GLU A 237 -0.06 1.30 -4.53
C GLU A 237 0.57 1.04 -3.17
N ILE A 238 0.22 1.85 -2.17
CA ILE A 238 0.69 1.61 -0.80
C ILE A 238 0.00 0.36 -0.22
N GLU A 239 0.77 -0.45 0.50
CA GLU A 239 0.23 -1.49 1.36
C GLU A 239 0.33 -1.08 2.84
N THR A 240 -0.31 -1.86 3.71
CA THR A 240 -0.30 -1.60 5.16
C THR A 240 0.96 -2.10 5.86
N GLU A 241 1.68 -3.03 5.23
CA GLU A 241 2.80 -3.74 5.81
C GLU A 241 4.12 -2.95 5.71
N ASN A 242 4.32 -2.21 4.61
CA ASN A 242 5.47 -1.32 4.42
C ASN A 242 5.06 0.09 3.90
N PRO A 243 4.31 0.89 4.68
CA PRO A 243 3.79 2.18 4.21
C PRO A 243 4.79 3.34 4.36
N TRP A 244 5.87 3.14 5.12
CA TRP A 244 6.65 4.23 5.71
C TRP A 244 7.39 5.09 4.68
N ASP A 245 8.00 4.48 3.67
CA ASP A 245 8.75 5.21 2.64
C ASP A 245 7.82 6.17 1.86
N ILE A 246 6.60 5.71 1.51
CA ILE A 246 5.59 6.52 0.82
C ILE A 246 5.02 7.60 1.76
N ALA A 247 4.75 7.26 3.02
CA ALA A 247 4.26 8.21 4.01
C ALA A 247 5.29 9.34 4.30
N GLU A 248 6.58 9.02 4.32
CA GLU A 248 7.65 10.00 4.54
C GLU A 248 7.74 11.00 3.40
N ILE A 249 7.78 10.54 2.14
CA ILE A 249 7.84 11.46 0.99
C ILE A 249 6.58 12.34 0.92
N GLY A 250 5.40 11.78 1.21
CA GLY A 250 4.14 12.51 1.27
C GLY A 250 4.15 13.61 2.35
N PHE A 251 4.57 13.26 3.57
CA PHE A 251 4.71 14.22 4.67
C PHE A 251 5.75 15.30 4.36
N HIS A 252 6.92 14.92 3.83
CA HIS A 252 7.98 15.86 3.46
C HIS A 252 7.50 16.82 2.37
N ALA A 253 6.79 16.33 1.35
CA ALA A 253 6.18 17.17 0.33
C ALA A 253 5.20 18.17 0.96
N ALA A 254 4.36 17.75 1.90
CA ALA A 254 3.43 18.63 2.61
C ALA A 254 4.16 19.70 3.44
N VAL A 255 5.17 19.33 4.23
CA VAL A 255 5.97 20.28 5.02
C VAL A 255 6.65 21.30 4.11
N SER A 256 7.18 20.87 2.96
CA SER A 256 7.92 21.74 2.04
C SER A 256 7.10 22.90 1.47
N VAL A 257 5.76 22.74 1.40
CA VAL A 257 4.82 23.75 0.91
C VAL A 257 4.06 24.45 2.03
N THR A 258 4.50 24.32 3.29
CA THR A 258 3.79 24.89 4.46
C THR A 258 2.32 24.47 4.48
N MET A 259 2.07 23.16 4.38
CA MET A 259 0.72 22.61 4.35
C MET A 259 -0.11 23.09 5.55
N ASN A 260 -1.32 23.55 5.30
CA ASN A 260 -2.32 23.75 6.34
C ASN A 260 -3.08 22.43 6.53
N PHE A 261 -2.58 21.59 7.44
CA PHE A 261 -3.17 20.29 7.74
C PHE A 261 -4.57 20.38 8.36
N GLY A 262 -5.45 19.45 8.02
CA GLY A 262 -6.76 19.32 8.65
C GLY A 262 -7.37 17.92 8.51
N PRO A 263 -8.28 17.55 9.43
CA PRO A 263 -8.89 16.22 9.43
C PRO A 263 -9.90 16.03 8.30
N ASP A 264 -10.48 17.12 7.78
CA ASP A 264 -11.42 17.13 6.65
C ASP A 264 -10.76 17.50 5.30
N GLY A 265 -9.45 17.74 5.32
CA GLY A 265 -8.67 18.13 4.15
C GLY A 265 -7.50 19.04 4.50
N SER A 266 -6.41 18.90 3.74
CA SER A 266 -5.19 19.69 3.92
C SER A 266 -4.88 20.49 2.66
N GLY A 267 -4.53 21.77 2.82
CA GLY A 267 -4.39 22.71 1.71
C GLY A 267 -3.08 23.52 1.72
N SER A 268 -2.56 23.79 0.52
CA SER A 268 -1.45 24.73 0.29
C SER A 268 -1.62 25.43 -1.07
N TYR A 269 -0.88 26.51 -1.29
CA TYR A 269 -0.90 27.25 -2.55
C TYR A 269 0.09 26.67 -3.56
N SER A 270 -0.40 26.38 -4.77
CA SER A 270 0.39 25.79 -5.86
C SER A 270 1.58 26.63 -6.32
N TYR A 271 1.56 27.96 -6.15
CA TYR A 271 2.70 28.82 -6.50
C TYR A 271 3.94 28.56 -5.61
N THR A 272 3.80 27.87 -4.47
CA THR A 272 4.92 27.50 -3.59
C THR A 272 5.68 26.27 -4.07
N VAL A 273 5.05 25.42 -4.90
CA VAL A 273 5.57 24.13 -5.35
C VAL A 273 6.93 24.25 -6.06
N PRO A 274 7.18 25.21 -6.99
CA PRO A 274 8.50 25.33 -7.61
C PRO A 274 9.62 25.61 -6.61
N ALA A 275 9.36 26.46 -5.59
CA ALA A 275 10.37 26.78 -4.58
C ALA A 275 10.65 25.57 -3.68
N ALA A 276 9.62 24.80 -3.31
CA ALA A 276 9.76 23.56 -2.57
C ALA A 276 10.61 22.54 -3.34
N LEU A 277 10.25 22.24 -4.59
CA LEU A 277 10.97 21.30 -5.47
C LEU A 277 12.45 21.68 -5.62
N LYS A 278 12.76 22.96 -5.86
CA LYS A 278 14.13 23.43 -6.02
C LYS A 278 14.93 23.42 -4.72
N ASN A 279 14.34 23.96 -3.64
CA ASN A 279 15.09 24.23 -2.41
C ASN A 279 15.14 23.04 -1.45
N ARG A 280 14.25 22.05 -1.59
CA ARG A 280 14.14 20.89 -0.69
C ARG A 280 14.38 19.57 -1.41
N PHE A 281 14.02 19.48 -2.69
CA PHE A 281 14.09 18.25 -3.47
C PHE A 281 15.04 18.32 -4.67
N ARG A 282 15.87 19.37 -4.76
CA ARG A 282 16.97 19.51 -5.74
C ARG A 282 16.54 19.52 -7.22
N TYR A 283 15.27 19.75 -7.51
CA TYR A 283 14.79 19.87 -8.90
C TYR A 283 15.40 21.05 -9.64
N GLY A 284 15.39 20.97 -10.97
CA GLY A 284 16.00 21.95 -11.87
C GLY A 284 15.51 23.39 -11.67
N SER A 285 16.40 24.35 -11.90
CA SER A 285 16.07 25.78 -11.77
C SER A 285 14.95 26.26 -12.71
N SER A 286 14.71 25.52 -13.80
CA SER A 286 13.68 25.76 -14.81
C SER A 286 12.26 25.40 -14.35
N THR A 287 12.10 24.74 -13.19
CA THR A 287 10.79 24.46 -12.59
C THR A 287 10.06 25.78 -12.27
N GLN A 288 8.86 25.94 -12.83
CA GLN A 288 8.12 27.20 -12.82
C GLN A 288 6.61 27.00 -12.73
N TYR A 289 5.94 27.91 -11.99
CA TYR A 289 4.49 28.00 -11.87
C TYR A 289 3.95 28.97 -12.93
N LEU A 290 2.89 28.56 -13.64
CA LEU A 290 2.23 29.36 -14.66
C LEU A 290 0.72 29.34 -14.42
N GLU A 291 0.06 30.48 -14.61
CA GLU A 291 -1.40 30.60 -14.50
C GLU A 291 -2.04 30.58 -15.90
N LYS A 292 -3.09 29.77 -16.08
CA LYS A 292 -3.81 29.62 -17.36
C LYS A 292 -4.39 30.94 -17.84
N SER A 293 -4.79 31.83 -16.93
CA SER A 293 -5.30 33.18 -17.21
C SER A 293 -4.31 34.08 -17.97
N SER A 294 -3.01 33.77 -17.92
CA SER A 294 -1.96 34.52 -18.60
C SER A 294 -1.73 34.07 -20.06
N TYR A 295 -2.45 33.04 -20.53
CA TYR A 295 -2.25 32.42 -21.83
C TYR A 295 -3.59 32.23 -22.56
N ASN A 296 -3.55 32.20 -23.89
CA ASN A 296 -4.69 31.67 -24.63
C ASN A 296 -4.72 30.13 -24.56
N VAL A 297 -5.88 29.53 -24.85
CA VAL A 297 -6.09 28.08 -24.70
C VAL A 297 -5.07 27.28 -25.53
N THR A 298 -4.83 27.64 -26.79
CA THR A 298 -3.87 26.95 -27.65
C THR A 298 -2.43 27.01 -27.10
N GLN A 299 -2.00 28.15 -26.58
CA GLN A 299 -0.68 28.28 -25.94
C GLN A 299 -0.57 27.38 -24.70
N TRP A 300 -1.63 27.34 -23.89
CA TRP A 300 -1.68 26.51 -22.69
C TRP A 300 -1.61 25.01 -23.02
N GLU A 301 -2.43 24.58 -23.98
CA GLU A 301 -2.49 23.20 -24.47
C GLU A 301 -1.17 22.76 -25.12
N ASN A 302 -0.55 23.62 -25.95
CA ASN A 302 0.76 23.33 -26.52
C ASN A 302 1.84 23.12 -25.45
N MET A 303 1.80 23.90 -24.36
CA MET A 303 2.76 23.72 -23.26
C MET A 303 2.51 22.39 -22.51
N LEU A 304 1.25 21.97 -22.32
CA LEU A 304 0.96 20.66 -21.72
C LEU A 304 1.46 19.52 -22.61
N GLN A 305 1.11 19.56 -23.90
CA GLN A 305 1.53 18.54 -24.87
C GLN A 305 3.05 18.48 -24.98
N GLU A 306 3.75 19.62 -25.02
CA GLU A 306 5.22 19.66 -25.01
C GLU A 306 5.82 18.93 -23.80
N GLN A 307 5.25 19.11 -22.60
CA GLN A 307 5.75 18.41 -21.41
C GLN A 307 5.54 16.90 -21.53
N ILE A 308 4.35 16.45 -21.91
CA ILE A 308 4.04 15.02 -22.03
C ILE A 308 4.84 14.36 -23.15
N THR A 309 5.03 15.01 -24.30
CA THR A 309 5.88 14.51 -25.39
C THR A 309 7.35 14.33 -24.95
N ASN A 310 7.82 15.18 -24.03
CA ASN A 310 9.14 15.03 -23.43
C ASN A 310 9.16 14.06 -22.22
N HIS A 311 8.08 13.34 -21.96
CA HIS A 311 7.93 12.42 -20.82
C HIS A 311 8.06 13.15 -19.47
N TYR A 312 7.52 14.38 -19.37
CA TYR A 312 7.51 15.19 -18.16
C TYR A 312 6.07 15.33 -17.64
N PRO A 313 5.67 14.55 -16.62
CA PRO A 313 4.38 14.73 -15.96
C PRO A 313 4.25 16.14 -15.39
N VAL A 314 3.05 16.71 -15.52
CA VAL A 314 2.77 18.10 -15.16
C VAL A 314 1.93 18.14 -13.90
N TYR A 315 2.44 18.81 -12.86
CA TYR A 315 1.59 19.20 -11.76
C TYR A 315 0.55 20.19 -12.27
N TYR A 316 -0.73 19.91 -12.05
CA TYR A 316 -1.83 20.75 -12.47
C TYR A 316 -2.72 21.08 -11.28
N SER A 317 -3.33 22.26 -11.32
CA SER A 317 -4.13 22.76 -10.23
C SER A 317 -5.25 23.67 -10.71
N GLY A 318 -6.26 23.82 -9.88
CA GLY A 318 -7.34 24.76 -10.06
C GLY A 318 -7.93 25.17 -8.72
N GLN A 319 -8.81 26.16 -8.76
CA GLN A 319 -9.54 26.62 -7.59
C GLN A 319 -10.97 26.85 -8.01
N GLY A 320 -11.91 26.31 -7.24
CA GLY A 320 -13.35 26.53 -7.39
C GLY A 320 -13.96 27.11 -6.12
N THR A 321 -15.29 27.16 -6.07
CA THR A 321 -16.06 27.61 -4.89
C THR A 321 -15.85 26.72 -3.67
N GLY A 322 -15.47 25.45 -3.87
CA GLY A 322 -15.19 24.48 -2.81
C GLY A 322 -13.75 24.47 -2.28
N GLY A 323 -12.82 25.25 -2.84
CA GLY A 323 -11.40 25.27 -2.47
C GLY A 323 -10.43 25.05 -3.64
N GLY A 324 -9.13 24.99 -3.33
CA GLY A 324 -8.07 24.66 -4.29
C GLY A 324 -7.85 23.15 -4.39
N HIS A 325 -7.46 22.68 -5.57
CA HIS A 325 -7.20 21.28 -5.86
C HIS A 325 -5.96 21.13 -6.74
N ALA A 326 -5.26 20.01 -6.57
CA ALA A 326 -4.07 19.66 -7.33
C ALA A 326 -4.09 18.19 -7.72
N PHE A 327 -3.54 17.90 -8.89
CA PHE A 327 -3.49 16.59 -9.52
C PHE A 327 -2.35 16.57 -10.56
N VAL A 328 -2.15 15.44 -11.22
CA VAL A 328 -1.08 15.29 -12.23
C VAL A 328 -1.70 15.08 -13.59
N CYS A 329 -1.28 15.88 -14.57
CA CYS A 329 -1.51 15.63 -15.99
C CYS A 329 -0.34 14.80 -16.51
N ASP A 330 -0.61 13.61 -17.01
CA ASP A 330 0.42 12.63 -17.38
C ASP A 330 0.15 11.98 -18.74
N GLY A 331 -0.81 12.47 -19.51
CA GLY A 331 -1.06 12.01 -20.87
C GLY A 331 -1.84 13.01 -21.69
N PHE A 332 -1.75 12.93 -23.02
CA PHE A 332 -2.72 13.55 -23.92
C PHE A 332 -3.14 12.59 -25.05
N GLU A 333 -4.34 12.82 -25.55
CA GLU A 333 -4.92 12.08 -26.66
C GLU A 333 -5.56 13.05 -27.65
N GLY A 334 -5.14 12.94 -28.92
CA GLY A 334 -5.53 13.88 -29.96
C GLY A 334 -5.09 15.30 -29.62
N MET A 335 -5.90 16.30 -29.95
CA MET A 335 -5.53 17.71 -29.73
C MET A 335 -6.02 18.31 -28.41
N ASN A 336 -6.96 17.67 -27.72
CA ASN A 336 -7.74 18.36 -26.67
C ASN A 336 -8.22 17.49 -25.50
N TYR A 337 -7.74 16.25 -25.35
CA TYR A 337 -8.00 15.43 -24.16
C TYR A 337 -6.70 15.17 -23.42
N TYR A 338 -6.75 15.31 -22.10
CA TYR A 338 -5.60 15.18 -21.20
C TYR A 338 -5.94 14.17 -20.11
N HIS A 339 -5.03 13.24 -19.87
CA HIS A 339 -5.16 12.28 -18.79
C HIS A 339 -4.80 12.94 -17.47
N PHE A 340 -5.65 12.76 -16.46
CA PHE A 340 -5.42 13.27 -15.12
C PHE A 340 -5.45 12.15 -14.09
N ASN A 341 -4.39 12.12 -13.28
CA ASN A 341 -4.33 11.37 -12.04
C ASN A 341 -4.69 12.27 -10.85
N PHE A 342 -5.83 12.03 -10.24
CA PHE A 342 -6.38 12.86 -9.16
C PHE A 342 -5.74 12.62 -7.78
N GLY A 343 -4.89 11.60 -7.63
CA GLY A 343 -4.27 11.26 -6.34
C GLY A 343 -5.27 10.71 -5.33
N TRP A 344 -6.13 9.79 -5.77
CA TRP A 344 -7.17 9.11 -4.98
C TRP A 344 -7.32 7.64 -5.37
N SER A 345 -6.20 6.90 -5.44
CA SER A 345 -6.21 5.46 -5.76
C SER A 345 -6.93 5.12 -7.08
N GLY A 346 -6.68 5.93 -8.12
CA GLY A 346 -7.31 5.76 -9.43
C GLY A 346 -8.74 6.30 -9.54
N SER A 347 -9.39 6.66 -8.42
CA SER A 347 -10.78 7.10 -8.41
C SER A 347 -10.99 8.38 -9.24
N GLY A 348 -11.71 8.23 -10.35
CA GLY A 348 -12.01 9.31 -11.28
C GLY A 348 -10.89 9.65 -12.27
N ASN A 349 -9.74 8.95 -12.22
CA ASN A 349 -8.66 9.13 -13.20
C ASN A 349 -9.19 8.87 -14.61
N GLY A 350 -8.78 9.70 -15.57
CA GLY A 350 -9.23 9.55 -16.94
C GLY A 350 -8.88 10.76 -17.81
N TRP A 351 -9.43 10.74 -19.02
CA TRP A 351 -9.19 11.73 -20.07
C TRP A 351 -10.25 12.82 -19.99
N PHE A 352 -9.84 14.08 -19.86
CA PHE A 352 -10.76 15.22 -19.78
C PHE A 352 -10.37 16.31 -20.79
N ASN A 353 -11.37 16.98 -21.36
CA ASN A 353 -11.12 18.17 -22.14
C ASN A 353 -10.92 19.40 -21.25
N LEU A 354 -10.21 20.40 -21.78
CA LEU A 354 -9.94 21.67 -21.09
C LEU A 354 -10.78 22.83 -21.63
N GLN A 355 -11.88 22.55 -22.35
CA GLN A 355 -12.77 23.56 -22.90
C GLN A 355 -13.31 24.43 -21.77
N ASN A 356 -13.17 25.75 -21.92
CA ASN A 356 -13.72 26.74 -21.02
C ASN A 356 -14.81 27.53 -21.77
N VAL A 357 -16.06 27.32 -21.40
CA VAL A 357 -17.23 28.02 -21.98
C VAL A 357 -17.61 29.30 -21.20
N GLY A 358 -16.75 29.71 -20.25
CA GLY A 358 -16.99 30.75 -19.25
C GLY A 358 -17.70 30.19 -18.02
N GLY A 359 -17.53 30.85 -16.86
CA GLY A 359 -18.03 30.37 -15.55
C GLY A 359 -16.97 29.80 -14.63
N PHE A 360 -15.79 29.49 -15.17
CA PHE A 360 -14.63 29.05 -14.43
C PHE A 360 -13.97 30.20 -13.64
N SER A 361 -13.62 29.99 -12.37
CA SER A 361 -12.72 30.89 -11.63
C SER A 361 -11.31 30.75 -12.20
N GLY A 362 -10.78 31.81 -12.82
CA GLY A 362 -9.53 31.86 -13.60
C GLY A 362 -8.21 31.45 -12.91
N SER A 363 -8.24 30.64 -11.86
CA SER A 363 -7.10 30.18 -11.06
C SER A 363 -6.60 28.78 -11.46
N GLN A 364 -6.83 28.34 -12.70
CA GLN A 364 -6.17 27.13 -13.23
C GLN A 364 -4.68 27.42 -13.41
N ALA A 365 -3.83 26.49 -13.02
CA ALA A 365 -2.39 26.67 -13.11
C ALA A 365 -1.66 25.34 -13.26
N MET A 366 -0.44 25.40 -13.77
CA MET A 366 0.45 24.25 -13.87
C MET A 366 1.84 24.59 -13.32
N VAL A 367 2.54 23.58 -12.84
CA VAL A 367 3.98 23.63 -12.62
C VAL A 367 4.63 22.71 -13.63
N ARG A 368 5.46 23.29 -14.50
CA ARG A 368 6.15 22.58 -15.58
C ARG A 368 7.65 22.53 -15.35
N ASN A 369 8.34 21.72 -16.14
CA ASN A 369 9.78 21.44 -16.04
C ASN A 369 10.15 20.92 -14.65
N ILE A 370 9.34 20.02 -14.10
CA ILE A 370 9.67 19.27 -12.88
C ILE A 370 10.58 18.12 -13.32
N ILE A 371 11.88 18.42 -13.46
CA ILE A 371 12.91 17.49 -13.93
C ILE A 371 14.05 17.48 -12.89
N PRO A 372 14.67 16.32 -12.59
CA PRO A 372 15.84 16.23 -11.73
C PRO A 372 16.90 17.29 -12.07
N GLY A 373 17.43 17.96 -11.03
CA GLY A 373 18.44 19.00 -11.19
C GLY A 373 19.88 18.52 -11.09
N ASP A 374 20.07 17.21 -10.92
CA ASP A 374 21.38 16.56 -10.79
C ASP A 374 21.94 16.18 -12.16
N ALA A 375 23.22 16.45 -12.40
CA ALA A 375 23.89 16.12 -13.65
C ALA A 375 24.22 14.63 -13.78
N ASP A 376 24.26 13.91 -12.64
CA ASP A 376 24.50 12.47 -12.60
C ASP A 376 23.20 11.64 -12.72
N TYR A 377 22.05 12.29 -12.85
CA TYR A 377 20.77 11.63 -13.15
C TYR A 377 20.68 11.32 -14.66
N PRO A 378 20.16 10.15 -15.09
CA PRO A 378 19.54 9.10 -14.28
C PRO A 378 20.55 8.16 -13.60
N TYR A 379 20.13 7.57 -12.48
CA TYR A 379 20.96 6.68 -11.67
C TYR A 379 20.88 5.23 -12.18
N VAL A 380 21.54 4.95 -13.31
CA VAL A 380 21.55 3.63 -13.95
C VAL A 380 22.02 2.55 -12.98
N ALA A 381 21.26 1.48 -12.85
CA ALA A 381 21.56 0.37 -11.95
C ALA A 381 22.84 -0.34 -12.37
N ASN A 382 23.67 -0.67 -11.39
CA ASN A 382 24.96 -1.33 -11.61
C ASN A 382 25.30 -2.24 -10.43
N GLY A 383 25.81 -3.44 -10.71
CA GLY A 383 26.17 -4.41 -9.69
C GLY A 383 24.94 -4.96 -8.96
N GLN A 384 25.12 -5.37 -7.71
CA GLN A 384 24.04 -5.97 -6.91
C GLN A 384 23.48 -4.97 -5.91
N ASN A 385 22.16 -4.76 -5.98
CA ASN A 385 21.35 -4.07 -4.99
C ASN A 385 20.67 -5.10 -4.07
N VAL A 386 20.72 -4.88 -2.76
CA VAL A 386 20.04 -5.76 -1.78
C VAL A 386 18.80 -5.05 -1.28
N LEU A 387 17.64 -5.65 -1.53
CA LEU A 387 16.32 -5.10 -1.19
C LEU A 387 15.80 -5.80 0.07
N THR A 388 15.80 -5.07 1.19
CA THR A 388 15.45 -5.61 2.52
C THR A 388 14.03 -5.30 2.97
N SER A 389 13.34 -4.39 2.28
CA SER A 389 11.94 -4.06 2.58
C SER A 389 11.03 -5.23 2.23
N ARG A 390 9.94 -5.44 3.00
CA ARG A 390 8.97 -6.54 2.80
C ARG A 390 8.25 -6.47 1.45
N SER A 391 8.18 -5.29 0.89
CA SER A 391 7.68 -4.97 -0.42
C SER A 391 8.39 -3.73 -0.95
N GLY A 392 8.27 -3.50 -2.24
CA GLY A 392 8.94 -2.40 -2.90
C GLY A 392 8.96 -2.55 -4.41
N SER A 393 9.74 -1.72 -5.06
CA SER A 393 9.90 -1.70 -6.51
C SER A 393 11.36 -1.49 -6.89
N PHE A 394 11.71 -1.84 -8.12
CA PHE A 394 13.00 -1.48 -8.70
C PHE A 394 12.88 -1.29 -10.20
N THR A 395 13.83 -0.55 -10.75
CA THR A 395 13.95 -0.28 -12.19
C THR A 395 15.40 -0.53 -12.62
N ASP A 396 15.65 -0.64 -13.92
CA ASP A 396 17.02 -0.65 -14.44
C ASP A 396 17.76 0.70 -14.22
N GLY A 397 17.07 1.74 -13.76
CA GLY A 397 17.67 3.00 -13.32
C GLY A 397 18.00 3.97 -14.44
N SER A 398 17.64 3.69 -15.71
CA SER A 398 17.75 4.69 -16.80
C SER A 398 16.78 5.87 -16.65
N GLY A 399 15.93 5.84 -15.62
CA GLY A 399 14.89 6.85 -15.42
C GLY A 399 13.80 6.74 -16.50
N PRO A 400 12.78 7.60 -16.43
CA PRO A 400 11.61 7.40 -17.28
C PRO A 400 11.74 8.04 -18.69
N VAL A 401 12.90 8.63 -19.00
CA VAL A 401 13.13 9.39 -20.25
C VAL A 401 14.26 8.81 -21.09
N GLU A 402 15.28 8.23 -20.47
CA GLU A 402 16.43 7.68 -21.19
C GLU A 402 16.29 6.16 -21.33
N ASP A 403 16.79 5.63 -22.44
CA ASP A 403 16.93 4.19 -22.62
C ASP A 403 18.07 3.66 -21.74
N TYR A 404 17.93 2.43 -21.25
CA TYR A 404 19.04 1.75 -20.57
C TYR A 404 20.22 1.52 -21.52
N PRO A 405 21.47 1.63 -21.06
CA PRO A 405 22.64 1.44 -21.91
C PRO A 405 22.91 -0.03 -22.22
N SER A 406 23.64 -0.29 -23.32
CA SER A 406 24.20 -1.62 -23.58
C SER A 406 25.31 -1.98 -22.58
N GLY A 407 25.43 -3.25 -22.22
CA GLY A 407 26.49 -3.76 -21.35
C GLY A 407 26.18 -3.65 -19.85
N MET A 408 24.91 -3.47 -19.48
CA MET A 408 24.50 -3.53 -18.08
C MET A 408 24.70 -4.92 -17.50
N ASP A 409 25.13 -4.93 -16.24
CA ASP A 409 25.22 -6.11 -15.39
C ASP A 409 24.71 -5.71 -14.00
N ALA A 410 23.39 -5.72 -13.87
CA ALA A 410 22.69 -5.31 -12.66
C ALA A 410 21.95 -6.50 -12.05
N SER A 411 21.81 -6.50 -10.73
CA SER A 411 21.01 -7.50 -10.03
C SER A 411 20.37 -6.94 -8.77
N TRP A 412 19.23 -7.53 -8.40
CA TRP A 412 18.47 -7.20 -7.20
C TRP A 412 18.28 -8.48 -6.40
N LEU A 413 18.89 -8.53 -5.22
CA LEU A 413 18.68 -9.59 -4.25
C LEU A 413 17.58 -9.15 -3.28
N ILE A 414 16.37 -9.66 -3.48
CA ILE A 414 15.25 -9.46 -2.59
C ILE A 414 15.46 -10.39 -1.38
N SER A 415 15.73 -9.79 -0.22
CA SER A 415 16.11 -10.46 1.02
C SER A 415 15.40 -9.81 2.22
N PRO A 416 14.07 -9.95 2.33
CA PRO A 416 13.27 -9.16 3.26
C PRO A 416 13.14 -9.78 4.67
N GLN A 417 13.77 -10.93 4.90
CA GLN A 417 13.77 -11.57 6.21
C GLN A 417 14.75 -10.82 7.14
N SER A 418 14.29 -10.50 8.35
CA SER A 418 15.11 -9.90 9.39
C SER A 418 15.31 -10.88 10.56
N GLU A 419 15.96 -10.42 11.64
CA GLU A 419 16.09 -11.20 12.87
C GLU A 419 14.73 -11.46 13.54
N THR A 420 13.77 -10.55 13.39
CA THR A 420 12.45 -10.61 14.01
C THR A 420 11.32 -10.98 13.04
N ASP A 421 11.51 -10.75 11.74
CA ASP A 421 10.51 -10.98 10.70
C ASP A 421 10.85 -12.13 9.77
N SER A 422 9.97 -13.13 9.73
CA SER A 422 10.10 -14.31 8.86
C SER A 422 9.39 -14.14 7.52
N VAL A 423 9.95 -14.75 6.47
CA VAL A 423 9.41 -14.70 5.11
C VAL A 423 9.08 -16.12 4.64
N LYS A 424 7.86 -16.33 4.14
CA LYS A 424 7.40 -17.60 3.56
C LYS A 424 7.50 -17.61 2.05
N THR A 425 7.06 -16.54 1.40
CA THR A 425 7.07 -16.41 -0.06
C THR A 425 7.51 -15.02 -0.48
N ILE A 426 8.07 -14.93 -1.68
CA ILE A 426 8.31 -13.67 -2.39
C ILE A 426 7.60 -13.76 -3.73
N THR A 427 6.82 -12.74 -4.07
CA THR A 427 6.14 -12.59 -5.35
C THR A 427 6.71 -11.39 -6.08
N LEU A 428 7.08 -11.56 -7.35
CA LEU A 428 7.55 -10.52 -8.27
C LEU A 428 6.51 -10.31 -9.38
N SER A 429 6.24 -9.05 -9.71
CA SER A 429 5.35 -8.64 -10.80
C SER A 429 6.02 -7.52 -11.60
N PHE A 430 5.92 -7.55 -12.92
CA PHE A 430 6.36 -6.43 -13.76
C PHE A 430 5.21 -5.44 -13.94
N VAL A 431 5.48 -4.16 -13.72
CA VAL A 431 4.56 -3.05 -13.99
C VAL A 431 4.76 -2.55 -15.41
N GLU A 432 6.03 -2.39 -15.80
CA GLU A 432 6.43 -1.94 -17.13
C GLU A 432 7.53 -2.85 -17.65
N MET A 433 7.50 -3.13 -18.96
CA MET A 433 8.53 -3.93 -19.61
C MET A 433 8.70 -3.51 -21.06
N ASN A 434 9.90 -3.04 -21.40
CA ASN A 434 10.34 -2.74 -22.75
C ASN A 434 11.85 -2.97 -22.84
N THR A 435 12.21 -4.25 -22.98
CA THR A 435 13.59 -4.68 -23.19
C THR A 435 13.77 -5.11 -24.63
N ALA A 436 14.98 -4.96 -25.16
CA ALA A 436 15.32 -5.54 -26.45
C ALA A 436 15.26 -7.08 -26.37
N ALA A 437 14.91 -7.72 -27.48
CA ALA A 437 14.74 -9.18 -27.54
C ALA A 437 16.03 -9.98 -27.28
N SER A 438 17.20 -9.34 -27.36
CA SER A 438 18.52 -9.92 -27.05
C SER A 438 18.95 -9.74 -25.60
N ASP A 439 18.19 -8.98 -24.81
CA ASP A 439 18.48 -8.64 -23.42
C ASP A 439 17.55 -9.45 -22.51
N TYR A 440 18.05 -9.89 -21.35
CA TYR A 440 17.31 -10.85 -20.52
C TYR A 440 17.26 -10.42 -19.06
N ILE A 441 16.05 -10.44 -18.51
CA ILE A 441 15.79 -10.43 -17.08
C ILE A 441 15.62 -11.88 -16.63
N ARG A 442 16.44 -12.34 -15.67
CA ARG A 442 16.37 -13.70 -15.13
C ARG A 442 16.04 -13.67 -13.65
N VAL A 443 15.20 -14.60 -13.22
CA VAL A 443 14.73 -14.71 -11.84
C VAL A 443 15.14 -16.06 -11.28
N TYR A 444 15.78 -16.06 -10.11
CA TYR A 444 16.28 -17.25 -9.43
C TYR A 444 15.66 -17.39 -8.05
N ASN A 445 15.29 -18.63 -7.69
CA ASN A 445 14.77 -18.99 -6.38
C ASN A 445 15.92 -19.23 -5.39
N GLY A 446 16.58 -18.15 -4.96
CA GLY A 446 17.70 -18.19 -4.04
C GLY A 446 18.49 -16.89 -4.05
N THR A 447 19.79 -16.99 -3.76
CA THR A 447 20.69 -15.83 -3.57
C THR A 447 21.70 -15.64 -4.70
N SER A 448 21.82 -16.63 -5.58
CA SER A 448 22.87 -16.71 -6.59
C SER A 448 22.35 -17.24 -7.92
N THR A 449 23.12 -17.05 -8.99
CA THR A 449 22.85 -17.64 -10.31
C THR A 449 23.05 -19.16 -10.35
N SER A 450 23.52 -19.77 -9.26
CA SER A 450 23.62 -21.22 -9.10
C SER A 450 22.34 -21.86 -8.56
N ASP A 451 21.43 -21.04 -8.02
CA ASP A 451 20.11 -21.45 -7.54
C ASP A 451 19.14 -21.70 -8.72
N PRO A 452 18.00 -22.38 -8.50
CA PRO A 452 17.06 -22.70 -9.59
C PRO A 452 16.50 -21.44 -10.27
N MET A 453 16.73 -21.30 -11.59
CA MET A 453 16.10 -20.26 -12.41
C MET A 453 14.61 -20.57 -12.59
N VAL A 454 13.75 -19.63 -12.21
CA VAL A 454 12.28 -19.75 -12.26
C VAL A 454 11.65 -18.91 -13.36
N GLY A 455 12.40 -18.00 -14.00
CA GLY A 455 11.94 -17.21 -15.14
C GLY A 455 13.06 -16.54 -15.90
N GLU A 456 12.84 -16.34 -17.20
CA GLU A 456 13.68 -15.55 -18.11
C GLU A 456 12.75 -14.78 -19.06
N PHE A 457 12.93 -13.45 -19.14
CA PHE A 457 12.00 -12.56 -19.84
C PHE A 457 12.75 -11.54 -20.70
N SER A 458 12.17 -11.19 -21.84
CA SER A 458 12.62 -10.13 -22.76
C SER A 458 11.43 -9.56 -23.56
N GLY A 459 11.63 -8.45 -24.25
CA GLY A 459 10.61 -7.80 -25.07
C GLY A 459 9.70 -6.86 -24.28
N THR A 460 8.48 -6.67 -24.81
CA THR A 460 7.48 -5.71 -24.31
C THR A 460 6.28 -6.37 -23.63
N ASN A 461 6.23 -7.70 -23.59
CA ASN A 461 5.09 -8.42 -23.01
C ASN A 461 5.29 -8.59 -21.51
N ILE A 462 4.42 -7.98 -20.71
CA ILE A 462 4.41 -8.15 -19.25
C ILE A 462 4.08 -9.62 -18.92
N PRO A 463 4.98 -10.37 -18.24
CA PRO A 463 4.73 -11.76 -17.87
C PRO A 463 3.78 -11.87 -16.66
N ALA A 464 3.24 -13.07 -16.43
CA ALA A 464 2.52 -13.37 -15.20
C ALA A 464 3.45 -13.26 -13.98
N SER A 465 2.88 -12.97 -12.81
CA SER A 465 3.65 -12.86 -11.57
C SER A 465 4.32 -14.17 -11.18
N ILE A 466 5.50 -14.06 -10.58
CA ILE A 466 6.37 -15.18 -10.22
C ILE A 466 6.41 -15.26 -8.71
N THR A 467 6.09 -16.42 -8.14
CA THR A 467 6.13 -16.63 -6.69
C THR A 467 7.07 -17.76 -6.32
N VAL A 468 8.02 -17.50 -5.43
CA VAL A 468 8.93 -18.50 -4.86
C VAL A 468 8.56 -18.81 -3.41
N GLN A 469 8.71 -20.07 -3.01
CA GLN A 469 8.55 -20.51 -1.61
C GLN A 469 9.91 -20.46 -0.91
N ASN A 470 10.45 -19.24 -0.79
CA ASN A 470 11.78 -18.98 -0.24
C ASN A 470 11.81 -17.57 0.36
N ASN A 471 12.79 -17.30 1.22
CA ASN A 471 13.03 -16.00 1.81
C ASN A 471 14.02 -15.13 1.03
N HIS A 472 14.52 -15.64 -0.10
CA HIS A 472 15.36 -14.90 -1.04
C HIS A 472 14.90 -15.09 -2.48
N MET A 473 15.02 -14.03 -3.28
CA MET A 473 14.86 -14.07 -4.74
C MET A 473 15.94 -13.19 -5.36
N LEU A 474 16.70 -13.73 -6.31
CA LEU A 474 17.66 -12.96 -7.10
C LEU A 474 17.07 -12.66 -8.47
N VAL A 475 17.08 -11.39 -8.86
CA VAL A 475 16.75 -10.93 -10.21
C VAL A 475 18.02 -10.37 -10.84
N THR A 476 18.36 -10.78 -12.06
CA THR A 476 19.52 -10.28 -12.81
C THR A 476 19.07 -9.68 -14.13
N PHE A 477 19.71 -8.59 -14.55
CA PHE A 477 19.51 -7.99 -15.85
C PHE A 477 20.85 -7.80 -16.56
N ASN A 478 20.95 -8.39 -17.76
CA ASN A 478 22.09 -8.20 -18.65
C ASN A 478 21.63 -7.63 -19.98
N SER A 479 22.24 -6.52 -20.40
CA SER A 479 21.94 -5.87 -21.67
C SER A 479 23.08 -5.98 -22.68
N SER A 480 22.69 -6.13 -23.95
CA SER A 480 23.53 -6.13 -25.14
C SER A 480 23.16 -4.99 -26.10
N SER A 481 22.04 -4.32 -25.86
CA SER A 481 21.48 -3.18 -26.61
C SER A 481 20.84 -2.16 -25.67
N SER A 482 20.09 -1.21 -26.21
CA SER A 482 19.33 -0.20 -25.46
C SER A 482 17.83 -0.30 -25.77
N ALA A 483 16.99 -0.04 -24.77
CA ALA A 483 15.54 0.13 -24.89
C ALA A 483 15.03 0.89 -23.64
N ALA A 484 13.72 1.15 -23.58
CA ALA A 484 13.12 2.02 -22.56
C ALA A 484 13.16 1.44 -21.13
N GLY A 485 13.43 0.13 -20.98
CA GLY A 485 13.67 -0.46 -19.66
C GLY A 485 12.46 -1.13 -19.04
N PHE A 486 12.50 -1.30 -17.72
CA PHE A 486 11.46 -1.99 -16.98
C PHE A 486 11.32 -1.47 -15.56
N LYS A 487 10.13 -1.72 -15.02
CA LYS A 487 9.81 -1.52 -13.62
C LYS A 487 9.16 -2.79 -13.07
N ALA A 488 9.70 -3.28 -11.97
CA ALA A 488 9.16 -4.44 -11.28
C ALA A 488 8.83 -4.09 -9.83
N GLU A 489 7.81 -4.76 -9.31
CA GLU A 489 7.41 -4.70 -7.91
C GLU A 489 7.50 -6.08 -7.28
N TYR A 490 7.80 -6.09 -5.99
CA TYR A 490 7.85 -7.32 -5.23
C TYR A 490 7.14 -7.15 -3.90
N LYS A 491 6.63 -8.27 -3.38
CA LYS A 491 6.09 -8.35 -2.03
C LYS A 491 6.33 -9.72 -1.41
N SER A 492 6.45 -9.74 -0.10
CA SER A 492 6.69 -10.95 0.67
C SER A 492 5.53 -11.25 1.62
N THR A 493 5.28 -12.53 1.88
CA THR A 493 4.28 -12.95 2.86
C THR A 493 4.93 -13.58 4.08
N SER A 494 4.36 -13.31 5.26
CA SER A 494 4.77 -14.00 6.49
C SER A 494 4.19 -15.41 6.53
N PRO A 495 4.90 -16.37 7.15
CA PRO A 495 4.31 -17.64 7.52
C PRO A 495 3.18 -17.43 8.52
N THR A 496 2.17 -18.30 8.45
CA THR A 496 1.15 -18.40 9.49
C THR A 496 1.64 -19.40 10.53
N TRP A 497 1.87 -18.93 11.76
CA TRP A 497 2.48 -19.73 12.82
C TRP A 497 1.48 -20.62 13.58
N CYS A 498 0.20 -20.24 13.60
CA CYS A 498 -0.82 -20.98 14.34
C CYS A 498 -2.22 -20.85 13.68
N ASN A 499 -2.66 -21.89 12.96
CA ASN A 499 -3.67 -21.72 11.90
C ASN A 499 -5.07 -22.25 12.27
N SER A 500 -5.19 -23.04 13.34
CA SER A 500 -6.46 -23.60 13.79
C SER A 500 -6.36 -24.20 15.19
N SER A 501 -6.27 -25.54 15.28
CA SER A 501 -6.25 -26.31 16.51
C SER A 501 -5.14 -27.35 16.43
N THR A 502 -4.24 -27.32 17.41
CA THR A 502 -3.17 -28.31 17.58
C THR A 502 -3.59 -29.27 18.68
N VAL A 503 -3.73 -30.56 18.36
CA VAL A 503 -4.02 -31.61 19.35
C VAL A 503 -2.73 -32.30 19.76
N ILE A 504 -2.46 -32.29 21.05
CA ILE A 504 -1.26 -32.85 21.66
C ILE A 504 -1.67 -34.05 22.53
N THR A 505 -1.14 -35.22 22.21
CA THR A 505 -1.53 -36.50 22.84
C THR A 505 -0.38 -37.19 23.57
N ALA A 506 0.85 -36.67 23.46
CA ALA A 506 2.02 -37.20 24.16
C ALA A 506 1.94 -36.87 25.66
N PRO A 507 2.38 -37.76 26.57
CA PRO A 507 2.30 -37.57 28.02
C PRO A 507 3.28 -36.52 28.57
N TYR A 508 4.27 -36.12 27.78
CA TYR A 508 5.17 -35.02 28.08
C TYR A 508 5.68 -34.42 26.77
N GLY A 509 6.13 -33.17 26.80
CA GLY A 509 6.69 -32.50 25.63
C GLY A 509 6.77 -31.00 25.80
N SER A 510 7.10 -30.30 24.72
CA SER A 510 7.09 -28.84 24.64
C SER A 510 6.42 -28.38 23.35
N PHE A 511 5.78 -27.23 23.38
CA PHE A 511 5.16 -26.59 22.22
C PHE A 511 5.19 -25.06 22.39
N ASN A 512 5.01 -24.33 21.29
CA ASN A 512 5.05 -22.87 21.27
C ASN A 512 3.93 -22.33 20.36
N ASP A 513 3.87 -21.00 20.25
CA ASP A 513 2.98 -20.23 19.39
C ASP A 513 3.31 -20.35 17.88
N GLY A 514 4.38 -21.06 17.54
CA GLY A 514 4.82 -21.36 16.17
C GLY A 514 5.84 -20.39 15.59
N SER A 515 6.02 -19.21 16.21
CA SER A 515 6.92 -18.15 15.73
C SER A 515 8.41 -18.47 15.91
N MET A 516 8.73 -19.42 16.79
CA MET A 516 10.09 -19.89 17.07
C MET A 516 11.02 -18.77 17.55
N SER A 517 11.97 -18.35 16.71
CA SER A 517 12.92 -17.26 17.00
C SER A 517 12.47 -15.91 16.42
N PHE A 518 11.34 -15.89 15.71
CA PHE A 518 10.76 -14.68 15.13
C PHE A 518 9.65 -14.16 16.03
N ASP A 519 9.20 -12.94 15.76
CA ASP A 519 8.04 -12.39 16.44
C ASP A 519 6.74 -13.01 15.88
N TYR A 520 5.75 -13.21 16.76
CA TYR A 520 4.44 -13.72 16.35
C TYR A 520 3.70 -12.71 15.48
N ASN A 521 2.78 -13.17 14.63
CA ASN A 521 1.99 -12.26 13.80
C ASN A 521 0.84 -11.60 14.58
N ASN A 522 0.54 -10.36 14.23
CA ASN A 522 -0.71 -9.70 14.58
C ASN A 522 -1.92 -10.47 14.01
N LEU A 523 -3.09 -10.25 14.60
CA LEU A 523 -4.38 -10.81 14.16
C LEU A 523 -4.37 -12.35 14.10
N THR A 524 -3.57 -12.98 14.96
CA THR A 524 -3.47 -14.44 15.08
C THR A 524 -4.50 -14.92 16.08
N THR A 525 -5.17 -16.04 15.78
CA THR A 525 -5.98 -16.75 16.77
C THR A 525 -5.86 -18.25 16.55
N CYS A 526 -5.54 -18.99 17.60
CA CYS A 526 -5.46 -20.45 17.53
C CYS A 526 -5.68 -21.13 18.87
N VAL A 527 -5.79 -22.45 18.81
CA VAL A 527 -6.15 -23.32 19.93
C VAL A 527 -5.12 -24.44 20.08
N PHE A 528 -4.80 -24.78 21.33
CA PHE A 528 -4.04 -25.97 21.68
C PHE A 528 -4.88 -26.86 22.59
N ILE A 529 -4.97 -28.14 22.28
CA ILE A 529 -5.74 -29.14 23.03
C ILE A 529 -4.79 -30.22 23.50
N LEU A 530 -4.49 -30.27 24.80
CA LEU A 530 -3.76 -31.37 25.39
C LEU A 530 -4.77 -32.41 25.85
N GLN A 531 -4.71 -33.59 25.23
CA GLN A 531 -5.60 -34.71 25.52
C GLN A 531 -4.81 -36.02 25.51
N VAL A 532 -4.25 -36.33 26.66
CA VAL A 532 -3.55 -37.59 26.92
C VAL A 532 -4.55 -38.58 27.56
N PRO A 533 -4.79 -39.76 26.99
CA PRO A 533 -5.84 -40.68 27.44
C PRO A 533 -5.79 -41.07 28.92
N GLU A 534 -4.59 -41.14 29.50
CA GLU A 534 -4.37 -41.59 30.88
C GLU A 534 -4.20 -40.43 31.87
N ALA A 535 -4.20 -39.18 31.40
CA ALA A 535 -3.94 -38.04 32.28
C ALA A 535 -5.07 -37.82 33.29
N ILE A 536 -4.68 -37.61 34.54
CA ILE A 536 -5.55 -37.07 35.59
C ILE A 536 -5.13 -35.66 36.02
N LYS A 537 -3.90 -35.27 35.69
CA LYS A 537 -3.30 -33.99 36.05
C LYS A 537 -2.25 -33.60 35.00
N TYR A 538 -2.18 -32.31 34.68
CA TYR A 538 -1.14 -31.70 33.85
C TYR A 538 -0.33 -30.72 34.68
N HIS A 539 0.99 -30.74 34.49
CA HIS A 539 1.91 -29.72 34.97
C HIS A 539 2.44 -28.94 33.77
N LEU A 540 2.22 -27.63 33.77
CA LEU A 540 2.63 -26.71 32.71
C LEU A 540 3.70 -25.76 33.27
N SER A 541 4.82 -25.64 32.57
CA SER A 541 5.89 -24.69 32.86
C SER A 541 6.24 -23.88 31.61
N PHE A 542 6.58 -22.60 31.81
CA PHE A 542 6.93 -21.69 30.72
C PHE A 542 8.45 -21.61 30.59
N ASP A 543 8.96 -21.91 29.39
CA ASP A 543 10.38 -21.84 29.05
C ASP A 543 10.76 -20.42 28.60
N SER A 544 9.84 -19.77 27.87
CA SER A 544 9.91 -18.36 27.46
C SER A 544 8.49 -17.77 27.42
N PHE A 545 8.38 -16.46 27.67
CA PHE A 545 7.11 -15.74 27.59
C PHE A 545 7.35 -14.25 27.35
N SER A 546 6.97 -13.75 26.18
CA SER A 546 7.10 -12.35 25.77
C SER A 546 5.94 -11.99 24.85
N THR A 547 4.99 -11.21 25.35
CA THR A 547 3.79 -10.78 24.60
C THR A 547 3.38 -9.35 24.93
N GLU A 548 2.57 -8.72 24.07
CA GLU A 548 1.98 -7.42 24.37
C GLU A 548 1.08 -7.49 25.63
N ALA A 549 1.45 -6.72 26.65
CA ALA A 549 0.79 -6.74 27.94
C ALA A 549 -0.70 -6.33 27.84
N ASN A 550 -1.58 -7.17 28.38
CA ASN A 550 -3.04 -7.00 28.44
C ASN A 550 -3.78 -6.98 27.09
N LYS A 551 -3.10 -7.32 25.99
CA LYS A 551 -3.66 -7.26 24.64
C LYS A 551 -3.56 -8.60 23.92
N ASP A 552 -2.37 -9.18 23.98
CA ASP A 552 -2.06 -10.47 23.37
C ASP A 552 -2.08 -11.54 24.45
N LEU A 553 -3.09 -12.42 24.37
CA LEU A 553 -3.53 -13.22 25.51
C LEU A 553 -3.38 -14.71 25.23
N LEU A 554 -2.65 -15.38 26.10
CA LEU A 554 -2.71 -16.83 26.26
C LEU A 554 -3.68 -17.16 27.40
N LYS A 555 -4.76 -17.87 27.10
CA LYS A 555 -5.73 -18.32 28.10
C LYS A 555 -5.70 -19.83 28.24
N ILE A 556 -5.72 -20.31 29.47
CA ILE A 556 -5.64 -21.74 29.81
C ILE A 556 -6.91 -22.16 30.54
N TYR A 557 -7.52 -23.24 30.09
CA TYR A 557 -8.77 -23.81 30.59
C TYR A 557 -8.58 -25.28 30.95
N ASN A 558 -9.32 -25.78 31.95
CA ASN A 558 -9.42 -27.21 32.20
C ASN A 558 -10.40 -27.90 31.23
N GLY A 559 -10.47 -29.23 31.27
CA GLY A 559 -11.39 -30.04 30.46
C GLY A 559 -12.89 -29.81 30.72
N SER A 560 -13.25 -29.00 31.72
CA SER A 560 -14.63 -28.55 31.98
C SER A 560 -14.87 -27.11 31.50
N ASN A 561 -13.97 -26.55 30.68
CA ASN A 561 -13.99 -25.18 30.16
C ASN A 561 -13.95 -24.09 31.25
N GLN A 562 -13.43 -24.40 32.45
CA GLN A 562 -13.16 -23.37 33.45
C GLN A 562 -11.84 -22.66 33.13
N LEU A 563 -11.87 -21.33 33.01
CA LEU A 563 -10.67 -20.50 32.85
C LEU A 563 -9.81 -20.56 34.11
N LEU A 564 -8.54 -20.91 33.95
CA LEU A 564 -7.56 -21.03 35.03
C LEU A 564 -6.55 -19.88 35.02
N ALA A 565 -6.14 -19.43 33.84
CA ALA A 565 -5.17 -18.34 33.70
C ALA A 565 -5.45 -17.51 32.44
N THR A 566 -5.16 -16.21 32.52
CA THR A 566 -5.02 -15.30 31.39
C THR A 566 -3.66 -14.65 31.52
N LEU A 567 -2.79 -14.88 30.55
CA LEU A 567 -1.37 -14.54 30.60
C LEU A 567 -1.03 -13.57 29.47
N SER A 568 -0.22 -12.56 29.78
CA SER A 568 0.30 -11.58 28.84
C SER A 568 1.47 -10.81 29.46
N GLY A 569 2.29 -10.15 28.64
CA GLY A 569 3.46 -9.39 29.09
C GLY A 569 4.76 -10.19 28.94
N THR A 570 5.83 -9.70 29.56
CA THR A 570 7.19 -10.27 29.40
C THR A 570 7.71 -10.99 30.65
N GLU A 571 6.90 -11.06 31.71
CA GLU A 571 7.25 -11.84 32.90
C GLU A 571 6.91 -13.33 32.68
N ILE A 572 7.88 -14.21 32.90
CA ILE A 572 7.68 -15.66 32.78
C ILE A 572 6.64 -16.11 33.84
N PRO A 573 5.50 -16.69 33.41
CA PRO A 573 4.45 -17.10 34.35
C PRO A 573 4.89 -18.23 35.27
N ALA A 574 4.35 -18.23 36.49
CA ALA A 574 4.55 -19.33 37.43
C ALA A 574 3.96 -20.66 36.88
N PRO A 575 4.54 -21.83 37.19
CA PRO A 575 4.02 -23.11 36.74
C PRO A 575 2.54 -23.33 37.14
N ILE A 576 1.76 -23.91 36.22
CA ILE A 576 0.32 -24.13 36.38
C ILE A 576 0.03 -25.62 36.46
N THR A 577 -0.71 -26.03 37.49
CA THR A 577 -1.19 -27.41 37.63
C THR A 577 -2.68 -27.48 37.31
N VAL A 578 -3.06 -28.39 36.41
CA VAL A 578 -4.45 -28.58 35.96
C VAL A 578 -4.91 -29.99 36.32
N ASN A 579 -5.80 -30.11 37.31
CA ASN A 579 -6.41 -31.38 37.71
C ASN A 579 -7.57 -31.73 36.77
N SER A 580 -7.25 -32.21 35.58
CA SER A 580 -8.21 -32.60 34.54
C SER A 580 -7.58 -33.59 33.57
N SER A 581 -8.41 -34.34 32.84
CA SER A 581 -7.94 -35.24 31.78
C SER A 581 -7.60 -34.53 30.48
N SER A 582 -8.00 -33.27 30.33
CA SER A 582 -7.62 -32.42 29.20
C SER A 582 -7.36 -30.98 29.62
N VAL A 583 -6.54 -30.30 28.82
CA VAL A 583 -6.29 -28.86 28.90
C VAL A 583 -6.60 -28.25 27.55
N PHE A 584 -7.27 -27.11 27.57
CA PHE A 584 -7.60 -26.32 26.40
C PHE A 584 -6.96 -24.95 26.54
N MET A 585 -6.25 -24.49 25.51
CA MET A 585 -5.61 -23.16 25.49
C MET A 585 -6.02 -22.37 24.26
N THR A 586 -6.17 -21.06 24.42
CA THR A 586 -6.39 -20.13 23.30
C THR A 586 -5.28 -19.09 23.28
N TRP A 587 -4.70 -18.87 22.11
CA TRP A 587 -3.78 -17.77 21.83
C TRP A 587 -4.46 -16.79 20.89
N SER A 588 -4.45 -15.50 21.23
CA SER A 588 -5.04 -14.44 20.40
C SER A 588 -4.24 -13.15 20.48
N THR A 589 -3.95 -12.53 19.33
CA THR A 589 -3.22 -11.26 19.22
C THR A 589 -4.08 -10.17 18.58
N ASN A 590 -3.83 -8.90 18.91
CA ASN A 590 -4.51 -7.75 18.32
C ASN A 590 -3.86 -7.32 16.99
N ASN A 591 -4.08 -6.08 16.52
CA ASN A 591 -3.52 -5.57 15.27
C ASN A 591 -2.19 -4.80 15.40
N THR A 592 -1.58 -4.70 16.59
CA THR A 592 -0.40 -3.86 16.86
C THR A 592 0.55 -4.51 17.84
N ILE A 593 1.85 -4.22 17.75
CA ILE A 593 2.90 -4.74 18.65
C ILE A 593 3.04 -6.27 18.53
N ARG A 594 4.27 -6.70 18.25
CA ARG A 594 4.66 -8.11 18.18
C ARG A 594 5.85 -8.33 19.09
N ASP A 595 6.03 -9.58 19.51
CA ASP A 595 7.09 -9.97 20.42
C ASP A 595 7.45 -11.47 20.18
N HIS A 596 8.44 -11.99 20.90
CA HIS A 596 9.02 -13.33 20.70
C HIS A 596 8.10 -14.51 21.06
N GLY A 597 6.89 -14.24 21.55
CA GLY A 597 5.90 -15.28 21.82
C GLY A 597 6.20 -16.09 23.07
N TRP A 598 5.89 -17.38 23.05
CA TRP A 598 5.97 -18.21 24.25
C TRP A 598 6.24 -19.67 23.94
N GLN A 599 6.91 -20.34 24.87
CA GLN A 599 7.12 -21.79 24.82
C GLN A 599 6.73 -22.42 26.15
N ILE A 600 5.93 -23.50 26.07
CA ILE A 600 5.43 -24.26 27.20
C ILE A 600 5.99 -25.67 27.15
N SER A 601 6.57 -26.10 28.27
CA SER A 601 6.86 -27.51 28.56
C SER A 601 5.76 -28.09 29.46
N TYR A 602 5.38 -29.33 29.22
CA TYR A 602 4.33 -30.01 30.00
C TYR A 602 4.65 -31.47 30.30
N GLU A 603 4.12 -31.96 31.41
CA GLU A 603 4.10 -33.37 31.82
C GLU A 603 2.75 -33.74 32.44
N VAL A 604 2.38 -35.02 32.40
CA VAL A 604 1.10 -35.51 32.96
C VAL A 604 1.29 -36.59 34.03
N ASP A 605 0.43 -36.58 35.04
CA ASP A 605 0.25 -37.71 35.94
C ASP A 605 -0.79 -38.67 35.33
N GLY A 606 -0.45 -39.95 35.22
CA GLY A 606 -1.29 -41.00 34.60
C GLY A 606 -1.97 -41.95 35.60
N VAL A 607 -3.13 -42.51 35.24
CA VAL A 607 -3.72 -43.65 35.98
C VAL A 607 -2.87 -44.91 35.84
N GLY A 608 -1.98 -45.16 36.80
CA GLY A 608 -1.15 -46.37 36.86
C GLY A 608 0.26 -46.20 37.42
N LEU A 609 0.71 -44.95 37.62
CA LEU A 609 1.93 -44.63 38.37
C LEU A 609 1.52 -43.87 39.63
N ASP A 610 1.11 -44.60 40.67
CA ASP A 610 1.27 -44.10 42.04
C ASP A 610 2.78 -44.11 42.35
N GLU A 611 3.54 -43.19 41.72
CA GLU A 611 4.73 -42.70 42.39
C GLU A 611 4.21 -42.00 43.63
N ASN A 612 4.48 -42.57 44.82
CA ASN A 612 4.24 -41.86 46.07
C ASN A 612 4.87 -40.47 45.94
N HIS A 613 4.05 -39.44 45.72
CA HIS A 613 4.50 -38.06 45.56
C HIS A 613 4.95 -37.54 46.92
N ILE A 614 6.15 -37.96 47.34
CA ILE A 614 6.80 -37.58 48.59
C ILE A 614 7.04 -36.06 48.64
N PHE A 615 7.19 -35.46 47.46
CA PHE A 615 7.37 -34.04 47.22
C PHE A 615 6.22 -33.57 46.32
N GLU A 616 5.34 -32.73 46.84
CA GLU A 616 4.28 -32.09 46.06
C GLU A 616 4.84 -30.84 45.37
N GLN A 617 4.24 -30.43 44.25
CA GLN A 617 4.62 -29.20 43.55
C GLN A 617 6.12 -29.12 43.18
N LEU A 618 6.78 -30.25 42.92
CA LEU A 618 8.16 -30.25 42.45
C LEU A 618 8.26 -29.58 41.08
N ASN A 619 8.83 -28.39 41.03
CA ASN A 619 9.01 -27.62 39.81
C ASN A 619 10.47 -27.20 39.63
N VAL A 620 10.89 -27.15 38.37
CA VAL A 620 12.24 -26.83 37.93
C VAL A 620 12.12 -25.93 36.70
N TYR A 621 12.38 -24.63 36.84
CA TYR A 621 12.13 -23.65 35.77
C TYR A 621 13.06 -22.42 35.84
N PRO A 622 13.46 -21.82 34.70
CA PRO A 622 13.25 -22.31 33.33
C PRO A 622 14.04 -23.60 33.09
N ASN A 623 13.56 -24.46 32.20
CA ASN A 623 14.22 -25.71 31.85
C ASN A 623 13.96 -26.05 30.38
N PRO A 624 14.87 -25.71 29.44
CA PRO A 624 16.30 -25.49 29.67
C PRO A 624 16.65 -24.19 30.42
N ALA A 625 17.69 -24.27 31.26
CA ALA A 625 18.25 -23.16 32.00
C ALA A 625 19.51 -22.62 31.29
N ASN A 626 19.68 -21.30 31.27
CA ASN A 626 20.91 -20.66 30.81
C ASN A 626 21.84 -20.40 32.01
N GLU A 627 21.52 -19.36 32.79
CA GLU A 627 22.32 -18.94 33.96
C GLU A 627 21.74 -19.48 35.27
N THR A 628 20.41 -19.51 35.39
CA THR A 628 19.76 -19.92 36.63
C THR A 628 18.62 -20.90 36.41
N VAL A 629 18.39 -21.74 37.42
CA VAL A 629 17.20 -22.58 37.52
C VAL A 629 16.55 -22.42 38.88
N ASN A 630 15.25 -22.22 38.91
CA ASN A 630 14.46 -22.21 40.14
C ASN A 630 13.94 -23.60 40.41
N ILE A 631 14.15 -24.07 41.64
CA ILE A 631 13.63 -25.33 42.15
C ILE A 631 12.67 -25.01 43.28
N GLY A 632 11.48 -25.55 43.22
CA GLY A 632 10.52 -25.50 44.30
C GLY A 632 9.87 -26.86 44.53
N PHE A 633 9.49 -27.12 45.78
CA PHE A 633 8.72 -28.31 46.17
C PHE A 633 8.09 -28.09 47.55
N HIS A 634 7.07 -28.88 47.87
CA HIS A 634 6.39 -28.90 49.15
C HIS A 634 6.57 -30.24 49.84
N VAL A 635 6.84 -30.20 51.16
CA VAL A 635 6.99 -31.39 52.01
C VAL A 635 5.90 -31.42 53.07
N GLN A 636 5.02 -32.42 52.97
CA GLN A 636 3.84 -32.58 53.84
C GLN A 636 4.20 -33.00 55.28
N GLN A 637 5.18 -33.89 55.44
CA GLN A 637 5.59 -34.43 56.74
C GLN A 637 7.03 -34.07 57.05
N GLN A 638 7.31 -33.77 58.32
CA GLN A 638 8.65 -33.40 58.76
C GLN A 638 9.64 -34.55 58.53
N GLN A 639 10.62 -34.34 57.64
CA GLN A 639 11.60 -35.36 57.24
C GLN A 639 12.93 -34.71 56.84
N ASN A 640 14.00 -35.51 56.75
CA ASN A 640 15.24 -35.03 56.16
C ASN A 640 15.15 -35.10 54.64
N VAL A 641 15.57 -34.04 53.94
CA VAL A 641 15.58 -33.98 52.48
C VAL A 641 16.98 -33.63 52.00
N THR A 642 17.52 -34.42 51.09
CA THR A 642 18.77 -34.15 50.39
C THR A 642 18.46 -33.79 48.95
N MET A 643 18.74 -32.56 48.58
CA MET A 643 18.68 -32.08 47.20
C MET A 643 20.08 -32.16 46.60
N SER A 644 20.21 -32.73 45.41
CA SER A 644 21.47 -32.72 44.67
C SER A 644 21.23 -32.55 43.18
N VAL A 645 22.14 -31.88 42.49
CA VAL A 645 22.14 -31.79 41.03
C VAL A 645 23.40 -32.50 40.53
N VAL A 646 23.21 -33.54 39.72
CA VAL A 646 24.30 -34.38 39.23
C VAL A 646 24.31 -34.44 37.71
N SER A 647 25.48 -34.42 37.08
CA SER A 647 25.62 -34.66 35.65
C SER A 647 25.28 -36.11 35.30
N LEU A 648 25.09 -36.42 34.02
CA LEU A 648 24.93 -37.82 33.56
C LEU A 648 26.17 -38.69 33.81
N SER A 649 27.37 -38.10 33.96
CA SER A 649 28.58 -38.81 34.37
C SER A 649 28.66 -39.05 35.88
N GLY A 650 27.67 -38.58 36.65
CA GLY A 650 27.60 -38.73 38.10
C GLY A 650 28.36 -37.65 38.88
N GLN A 651 28.88 -36.62 38.21
CA GLN A 651 29.51 -35.48 38.89
C GLN A 651 28.44 -34.61 39.56
N GLU A 652 28.54 -34.45 40.86
CA GLU A 652 27.67 -33.58 41.62
C GLU A 652 28.12 -32.12 41.51
N ILE A 653 27.23 -31.26 41.04
CA ILE A 653 27.47 -29.81 40.89
C ILE A 653 26.76 -28.99 41.97
N TYR A 654 25.77 -29.57 42.65
CA TYR A 654 25.09 -28.96 43.78
C TYR A 654 24.63 -30.02 44.77
N ARG A 655 24.71 -29.71 46.07
CA ARG A 655 24.08 -30.48 47.13
C ARG A 655 23.63 -29.58 48.26
N GLU A 656 22.43 -29.83 48.77
CA GLU A 656 21.90 -29.21 49.97
C GLU A 656 21.15 -30.24 50.81
N GLN A 657 21.26 -30.14 52.12
CA GLN A 657 20.59 -31.03 53.06
C GLN A 657 19.71 -30.22 53.99
N LEU A 658 18.40 -30.49 53.93
CA LEU A 658 17.37 -29.88 54.74
C LEU A 658 17.00 -30.85 55.86
N ASN A 659 17.45 -30.54 57.07
CA ASN A 659 17.20 -31.39 58.24
C ASN A 659 15.84 -31.08 58.84
N SER A 660 15.03 -32.10 59.11
CA SER A 660 13.70 -31.93 59.75
C SER A 660 12.81 -30.91 59.04
N PHE A 661 12.78 -30.93 57.71
CA PHE A 661 12.09 -29.95 56.88
C PHE A 661 10.61 -30.31 56.68
N LYS A 662 9.75 -29.29 56.74
CA LYS A 662 8.32 -29.35 56.44
C LYS A 662 7.89 -28.01 55.86
N GLY A 663 7.03 -28.03 54.84
CA GLY A 663 6.50 -26.84 54.19
C GLY A 663 7.09 -26.60 52.79
N ASP A 664 6.93 -25.37 52.31
CA ASP A 664 7.38 -24.96 50.97
C ASP A 664 8.86 -24.64 50.94
N TYR A 665 9.56 -25.22 49.98
CA TYR A 665 10.94 -24.91 49.64
C TYR A 665 10.98 -24.19 48.28
N ARG A 666 11.79 -23.13 48.19
CA ARG A 666 12.10 -22.45 46.93
C ARG A 666 13.56 -22.03 46.92
N ARG A 667 14.26 -22.29 45.82
CA ARG A 667 15.66 -21.95 45.63
C ARG A 667 15.98 -21.66 44.18
N THR A 668 16.67 -20.56 43.93
CA THR A 668 17.34 -20.30 42.66
C THR A 668 18.77 -20.84 42.74
N LEU A 669 19.12 -21.73 41.83
CA LEU A 669 20.48 -22.23 41.65
C LEU A 669 21.14 -21.45 40.50
N GLN A 670 22.38 -21.02 40.72
CA GLN A 670 23.26 -20.46 39.69
C GLN A 670 23.97 -21.62 38.98
N LEU A 671 24.01 -21.56 37.65
CA LEU A 671 24.53 -22.60 36.75
C LEU A 671 25.60 -22.07 35.80
N ASP A 672 26.08 -20.83 36.00
CA ASP A 672 27.03 -20.13 35.13
C ASP A 672 28.34 -20.90 34.88
N GLU A 673 28.76 -21.71 35.85
CA GLU A 673 29.98 -22.55 35.77
C GLU A 673 29.70 -23.99 35.32
N ALA A 674 28.43 -24.36 35.11
CA ALA A 674 28.03 -25.70 34.68
C ALA A 674 28.27 -25.87 33.17
N VAL A 675 28.86 -27.00 32.78
CA VAL A 675 29.04 -27.34 31.36
C VAL A 675 27.67 -27.58 30.73
N LYS A 676 27.45 -27.04 29.52
CA LYS A 676 26.27 -27.28 28.70
C LYS A 676 25.97 -28.77 28.59
N GLY A 677 24.75 -29.19 28.89
CA GLY A 677 24.38 -30.59 28.93
C GLY A 677 23.19 -30.92 29.83
N VAL A 678 22.98 -32.22 30.06
CA VAL A 678 21.86 -32.72 30.86
C VAL A 678 22.34 -33.08 32.28
N TYR A 679 21.59 -32.61 33.26
CA TYR A 679 21.76 -32.89 34.68
C TYR A 679 20.48 -33.52 35.25
N LEU A 680 20.61 -34.18 36.39
CA LEU A 680 19.53 -34.76 37.17
C LEU A 680 19.47 -34.06 38.53
N LEU A 681 18.38 -33.35 38.78
CA LEU A 681 17.95 -32.99 40.12
C LEU A 681 17.47 -34.26 40.82
N LYS A 682 18.08 -34.60 41.95
CA LYS A 682 17.70 -35.70 42.84
C LYS A 682 17.24 -35.12 44.17
N LEU A 683 16.01 -35.43 44.57
CA LEU A 683 15.46 -35.13 45.89
C LEU A 683 15.26 -36.44 46.63
N GLN A 684 16.05 -36.67 47.66
CA GLN A 684 15.98 -37.88 48.48
C GLN A 684 15.52 -37.55 49.89
N SER A 685 14.48 -38.23 50.37
CA SER A 685 14.09 -38.21 51.77
C SER A 685 13.96 -39.62 52.34
N ASP A 686 13.61 -39.70 53.63
CA ASP A 686 13.31 -40.96 54.32
C ASP A 686 12.13 -41.72 53.68
N ALA A 687 11.26 -41.01 52.95
CA ALA A 687 10.09 -41.58 52.29
C ALA A 687 10.36 -42.00 50.82
N GLY A 688 11.49 -41.61 50.22
CA GLY A 688 11.93 -42.08 48.90
C GLY A 688 12.74 -41.07 48.09
N LEU A 689 12.89 -41.34 46.79
CA LEU A 689 13.69 -40.55 45.85
C LEU A 689 12.80 -40.02 44.71
N SER A 690 12.91 -38.73 44.41
CA SER A 690 12.35 -38.11 43.21
C SER A 690 13.47 -37.56 42.34
N THR A 691 13.28 -37.64 41.02
CA THR A 691 14.25 -37.18 40.03
C THR A 691 13.60 -36.26 39.02
N ARG A 692 14.30 -35.19 38.64
CA ARG A 692 13.91 -34.29 37.53
C ARG A 692 15.12 -33.99 36.66
N LYS A 693 14.87 -33.87 35.35
CA LYS A 693 15.89 -33.50 34.36
C LYS A 693 16.07 -31.98 34.39
N ILE A 694 17.32 -31.51 34.38
CA ILE A 694 17.70 -30.11 34.13
C ILE A 694 18.53 -30.10 32.84
N VAL A 695 18.20 -29.26 31.88
CA VAL A 695 19.02 -29.00 30.70
C VAL A 695 19.72 -27.66 30.89
N VAL A 696 21.03 -27.62 30.71
CA VAL A 696 21.84 -26.39 30.74
C VAL A 696 22.31 -26.09 29.32
N ASN A 697 21.99 -24.89 28.83
CA ASN A 697 22.13 -24.52 27.42
C ASN A 697 23.41 -23.77 27.06
#